data_AF-A0A3C0ATC8-F1
#
_entry.id   AF-A0A3C0ATC8-F1
#
_cell.length_a   1.000
_cell.length_b   1.000
_cell.length_c   1.000
_cell.angle_alpha   90.00
_cell.angle_beta   90.00
_cell.angle_gamma   90.00
#
_symmetry.space_group_name_H-M   'P 1'
#
loop_
_entity.id
_entity.type
_entity.pdbx_description
1 polymer ?
#
loop_
_entity_poly.entity_id
_entity_poly.type
_entity_poly.pdbx_seq_one_letter_code
_entity_poly.pdbx_strand_id
1 'polypeptide(L)'
;TGKPTVWYGKKGESNWSGQFTISAKVMRGEGSNQYSLYTYHKSGWNSSSPADSKNPEATIAMRPNEILTHNVRGSGSTVKAADYETGKWAQVDIVIDWNTGTYDYWVDGKMTLENQPLRTWAGDMDYLSLFSTDGSGDFYVDDIDVYRGTPDYSSEEPDDALQTLVDTDFSGTTHDALKFNANDELSNGALKVGKNLAQQKGVKATLPVEVRAQGQKVRAQFDWKVESLNAPSGQGAKSGLEFRDDYGRLLFAMVGVKTSGSTQLRVATSAADADYTVSGITSSQFAAGEPKWSDKVSADPTKDYRVTVEADFANKQVSWTIAPADGGDAVLSGTAEISTGATSMSNVYMANYWGTSVQSIDNLKISGSVAGNKLDLPLKGKTAYAFGDSIIAGHKFSSASFATFAAGKEGMNVKRWAVNGASIVKTNGYDWIQGQLGKADAAQPDMVILDGGTNDAEIIKNGKADVASYETALRSTFNAIITKWSGTKIVFVAVPKLYTRDAAIQQQLHDVQTKVCTEYGVTMADVYTSAGDGITEANKAEYSFDGLGSTGLPQAGTNTGSGTHPNFKGIETLYLPTVTAAMRAADAADAPSIPVDKSALQQAVDAAKKLQESDYTADSWKTLQTALAKAENTLNDADATQSDIDAAAKDLSTAVSALVKVNAVDKTTLATMIETARSYAQQTDLYTEESINALKAAITAAQSVYDDANATQKQVNQQVTALNNAVNALVVKPITVPVNKTALESAIAQAKQIDQSLYTDETAKALAEAIANAETVDGNATATQQEVNDATNAILNAVKALKAKPIPVNTEALKAAIAAAQAIDQSQYTDESVAALKTALDDAQQVLANANATQTEVENAAKALRSALDGLKAKPTIKPADTKDLAEAIAAAQGINRADYTADSLATLDKALSSAQQVLANANATQTEVDNAMAALRDAYSKLVKQNGGSQNGSSAGNTDDAGNAGSGASGSNAQGNGSQDGQSG
;
A
#
# COMPACT_ATOMS: atom_id res chain seq x y z
N THR A 1 76.46 -41.14 56.06
CA THR A 1 77.69 -40.35 55.86
C THR A 1 78.01 -40.33 54.38
N GLY A 2 78.23 -39.13 53.81
CA GLY A 2 78.19 -38.91 52.37
C GLY A 2 76.90 -38.18 51.98
N LYS A 3 77.02 -37.15 51.13
CA LYS A 3 75.87 -36.39 50.62
C LYS A 3 75.20 -37.25 49.52
N PRO A 4 73.89 -37.57 49.61
CA PRO A 4 73.22 -38.34 48.57
C PRO A 4 72.99 -37.47 47.34
N THR A 5 73.45 -37.93 46.17
CA THR A 5 73.11 -37.32 44.88
C THR A 5 72.46 -38.39 44.00
N VAL A 6 71.19 -38.17 43.66
CA VAL A 6 70.49 -38.88 42.60
C VAL A 6 70.73 -38.14 41.29
N TRP A 7 70.99 -38.88 40.21
CA TRP A 7 71.11 -38.36 38.85
C TRP A 7 69.88 -38.78 38.05
N TYR A 8 69.29 -37.85 37.30
CA TYR A 8 68.19 -38.10 36.38
C TYR A 8 68.52 -37.60 34.97
N GLY A 9 67.98 -38.28 33.97
CA GLY A 9 68.30 -38.10 32.54
C GLY A 9 68.84 -39.39 31.90
N LYS A 10 68.61 -39.61 30.61
CA LYS A 10 69.22 -40.73 29.87
C LYS A 10 70.63 -40.37 29.40
N LYS A 11 71.48 -41.39 29.30
CA LYS A 11 72.84 -41.27 28.74
C LYS A 11 72.80 -40.96 27.24
N GLY A 12 72.73 -39.68 26.89
CA GLY A 12 72.64 -39.18 25.52
C GLY A 12 71.54 -38.14 25.29
N GLU A 13 70.65 -37.92 26.27
CA GLU A 13 69.70 -36.81 26.28
C GLU A 13 70.31 -35.67 27.13
N SER A 14 70.48 -34.50 26.54
CA SER A 14 71.12 -33.30 27.14
C SER A 14 70.49 -32.03 26.55
N ASN A 15 70.85 -30.85 27.07
CA ASN A 15 70.43 -29.55 26.53
C ASN A 15 68.90 -29.31 26.56
N TRP A 16 68.22 -29.66 27.66
CA TRP A 16 66.79 -29.36 27.84
C TRP A 16 66.57 -27.84 27.89
N SER A 17 65.80 -27.32 26.94
CA SER A 17 65.66 -25.87 26.65
C SER A 17 64.23 -25.52 26.19
N GLY A 18 63.89 -24.24 26.28
CA GLY A 18 62.53 -23.73 26.10
C GLY A 18 61.79 -23.65 27.44
N GLN A 19 60.52 -24.06 27.48
CA GLN A 19 59.73 -24.13 28.73
C GLN A 19 59.46 -25.60 29.12
N PHE A 20 59.72 -25.95 30.38
CA PHE A 20 59.44 -27.27 30.92
C PHE A 20 59.20 -27.23 32.44
N THR A 21 58.46 -28.21 32.95
CA THR A 21 58.21 -28.41 34.38
C THR A 21 59.14 -29.49 34.95
N ILE A 22 59.59 -29.27 36.18
CA ILE A 22 60.10 -30.31 37.08
C ILE A 22 59.09 -30.48 38.21
N SER A 23 58.54 -31.69 38.33
CA SER A 23 57.55 -32.09 39.32
C SER A 23 58.21 -33.01 40.36
N ALA A 24 57.86 -32.88 41.64
CA ALA A 24 58.27 -33.82 42.67
C ALA A 24 57.37 -33.74 43.93
N LYS A 25 57.02 -34.90 44.49
CA LYS A 25 56.49 -34.97 45.86
C LYS A 25 57.66 -34.95 46.83
N VAL A 26 57.62 -34.05 47.80
CA VAL A 26 58.71 -33.85 48.78
C VAL A 26 58.19 -33.90 50.21
N MET A 27 58.94 -34.58 51.09
CA MET A 27 58.68 -34.63 52.52
C MET A 27 59.97 -34.50 53.31
N ARG A 28 59.94 -33.67 54.34
CA ARG A 28 61.03 -33.46 55.30
C ARG A 28 60.74 -34.19 56.60
N GLY A 29 61.69 -35.01 57.06
CA GLY A 29 61.66 -35.70 58.35
C GLY A 29 62.12 -34.83 59.53
N GLU A 30 62.31 -35.45 60.69
CA GLU A 30 62.79 -34.77 61.91
C GLU A 30 64.29 -34.41 61.85
N GLY A 31 64.70 -33.52 62.77
CA GLY A 31 66.06 -32.98 62.84
C GLY A 31 66.20 -31.56 62.25
N SER A 32 67.38 -30.97 62.39
CA SER A 32 67.78 -29.70 61.73
C SER A 32 68.29 -29.98 60.33
N ASN A 33 68.03 -29.09 59.36
CA ASN A 33 68.56 -29.22 57.99
C ASN A 33 67.79 -28.37 56.97
N GLN A 34 68.49 -27.77 55.99
CA GLN A 34 67.95 -27.43 54.68
C GLN A 34 68.32 -28.53 53.67
N TYR A 35 67.30 -29.08 53.03
CA TYR A 35 67.44 -29.94 51.85
C TYR A 35 67.11 -29.17 50.59
N SER A 36 67.65 -29.60 49.44
CA SER A 36 67.34 -28.97 48.16
C SER A 36 67.47 -29.93 46.96
N LEU A 37 66.54 -29.82 46.02
CA LEU A 37 66.67 -30.30 44.64
C LEU A 37 67.18 -29.14 43.77
N TYR A 38 68.22 -29.37 42.96
CA TYR A 38 68.88 -28.36 42.14
C TYR A 38 69.01 -28.82 40.68
N THR A 39 68.80 -27.90 39.74
CA THR A 39 69.15 -28.07 38.32
C THR A 39 70.55 -27.56 38.05
N TYR A 40 71.24 -28.14 37.07
CA TYR A 40 72.52 -27.64 36.55
C TYR A 40 72.67 -27.91 35.04
N HIS A 41 73.17 -26.92 34.30
CA HIS A 41 73.88 -27.13 33.03
C HIS A 41 75.30 -27.68 33.28
N LYS A 42 75.82 -28.39 32.28
CA LYS A 42 77.11 -29.11 32.25
C LYS A 42 78.36 -28.27 32.58
N SER A 43 78.33 -26.94 32.47
CA SER A 43 79.46 -26.10 32.91
C SER A 43 79.48 -25.79 34.41
N GLY A 44 78.35 -25.95 35.12
CA GLY A 44 78.28 -25.86 36.58
C GLY A 44 78.53 -27.21 37.27
N TRP A 45 78.26 -28.31 36.56
CA TRP A 45 78.32 -29.67 37.08
C TRP A 45 79.74 -30.19 37.35
N ASN A 46 79.97 -30.74 38.54
CA ASN A 46 81.19 -31.45 38.90
C ASN A 46 80.93 -32.97 38.93
N SER A 47 81.16 -33.66 37.81
CA SER A 47 80.90 -35.09 37.69
C SER A 47 81.74 -35.98 38.62
N SER A 48 82.86 -35.49 39.15
CA SER A 48 83.74 -36.22 40.08
C SER A 48 83.38 -36.00 41.56
N SER A 49 82.69 -34.90 41.88
CA SER A 49 82.09 -34.64 43.19
C SER A 49 80.81 -33.80 42.98
N PRO A 50 79.67 -34.44 42.67
CA PRO A 50 78.42 -33.75 42.33
C PRO A 50 77.96 -32.76 43.40
N ALA A 51 78.26 -33.09 44.65
CA ALA A 51 78.05 -32.31 45.86
C ALA A 51 78.81 -30.96 45.94
N ASP A 52 79.79 -30.74 45.05
CA ASP A 52 80.59 -29.51 44.95
C ASP A 52 80.34 -28.78 43.60
N SER A 53 79.26 -29.16 42.89
CA SER A 53 78.78 -28.47 41.69
C SER A 53 78.34 -27.04 42.00
N LYS A 54 78.62 -26.11 41.08
CA LYS A 54 78.41 -24.68 41.23
C LYS A 54 77.34 -24.18 40.26
N ASN A 55 76.76 -23.02 40.54
CA ASN A 55 75.81 -22.35 39.67
C ASN A 55 74.56 -23.21 39.32
N PRO A 56 73.77 -23.66 40.30
CA PRO A 56 72.48 -24.26 40.00
C PRO A 56 71.45 -23.20 39.61
N GLU A 57 70.53 -23.51 38.69
CA GLU A 57 69.61 -22.50 38.13
C GLU A 57 68.28 -22.39 38.89
N ALA A 58 67.55 -23.49 39.05
CA ALA A 58 66.31 -23.57 39.81
C ALA A 58 66.50 -24.35 41.14
N THR A 59 65.54 -24.28 42.06
CA THR A 59 65.67 -24.92 43.38
C THR A 59 64.33 -25.26 44.05
N ILE A 60 64.07 -26.53 44.37
CA ILE A 60 63.14 -26.85 45.47
C ILE A 60 63.97 -26.90 46.74
N ALA A 61 63.63 -26.16 47.80
CA ALA A 61 64.32 -26.26 49.09
C ALA A 61 63.35 -26.28 50.26
N MET A 62 63.71 -26.97 51.35
CA MET A 62 62.84 -27.11 52.52
C MET A 62 63.61 -26.94 53.82
N ARG A 63 63.01 -26.18 54.76
CA ARG A 63 63.47 -25.95 56.15
C ARG A 63 62.32 -26.31 57.11
N PRO A 64 62.56 -26.33 58.44
CA PRO A 64 61.46 -26.41 59.40
C PRO A 64 60.38 -25.36 59.09
N ASN A 65 59.16 -25.84 58.88
CA ASN A 65 57.94 -25.08 58.60
C ASN A 65 57.85 -24.33 57.25
N GLU A 66 58.83 -24.46 56.33
CA GLU A 66 58.87 -23.65 55.10
C GLU A 66 59.41 -24.39 53.86
N ILE A 67 58.73 -24.22 52.73
CA ILE A 67 59.25 -24.50 51.37
C ILE A 67 59.81 -23.20 50.78
N LEU A 68 60.97 -23.26 50.14
CA LEU A 68 61.82 -22.14 49.74
C LEU A 68 62.37 -22.30 48.32
N THR A 69 62.76 -21.19 47.69
CA THR A 69 63.52 -21.15 46.44
C THR A 69 64.39 -19.89 46.32
N HIS A 70 65.26 -19.78 45.31
CA HIS A 70 66.15 -18.64 45.09
C HIS A 70 65.47 -17.51 44.31
N ASN A 71 65.45 -16.29 44.86
CA ASN A 71 64.70 -15.15 44.30
C ASN A 71 65.54 -14.03 43.67
N VAL A 72 66.87 -14.18 43.64
CA VAL A 72 67.78 -13.18 43.05
C VAL A 72 68.88 -13.88 42.27
N ARG A 73 68.96 -13.61 40.95
CA ARG A 73 70.02 -14.10 40.06
C ARG A 73 71.40 -13.71 40.60
N GLY A 74 72.33 -14.67 40.60
CA GLY A 74 73.69 -14.53 41.10
C GLY A 74 73.84 -14.57 42.63
N SER A 75 72.74 -14.67 43.39
CA SER A 75 72.76 -14.60 44.86
C SER A 75 72.64 -15.97 45.54
N GLY A 76 72.82 -15.97 46.87
CA GLY A 76 72.30 -16.99 47.79
C GLY A 76 70.97 -16.59 48.46
N SER A 77 70.36 -15.47 48.04
CA SER A 77 69.07 -15.01 48.54
C SER A 77 67.96 -16.03 48.23
N THR A 78 67.17 -16.36 49.25
CA THR A 78 65.99 -17.23 49.14
C THR A 78 64.72 -16.49 49.52
N VAL A 79 63.62 -16.81 48.85
CA VAL A 79 62.26 -16.48 49.26
C VAL A 79 61.55 -17.73 49.77
N LYS A 80 60.53 -17.53 50.62
CA LYS A 80 59.57 -18.57 50.98
C LYS A 80 58.54 -18.71 49.87
N ALA A 81 58.31 -19.94 49.41
CA ALA A 81 57.21 -20.28 48.52
C ALA A 81 55.94 -20.59 49.33
N ALA A 82 56.04 -21.50 50.30
CA ALA A 82 54.90 -21.93 51.11
C ALA A 82 55.27 -22.14 52.58
N ASP A 83 54.27 -22.07 53.45
CA ASP A 83 54.28 -22.75 54.74
C ASP A 83 54.27 -24.27 54.53
N TYR A 84 54.80 -25.02 55.48
CA TYR A 84 54.93 -26.47 55.42
C TYR A 84 54.88 -27.08 56.83
N GLU A 85 54.63 -28.39 56.96
CA GLU A 85 54.56 -29.09 58.23
C GLU A 85 55.41 -30.37 58.19
N THR A 86 56.35 -30.51 59.13
CA THR A 86 57.32 -31.63 59.14
C THR A 86 56.60 -32.97 59.23
N GLY A 87 56.99 -33.93 58.37
CA GLY A 87 56.32 -35.23 58.25
C GLY A 87 55.09 -35.29 57.33
N LYS A 88 54.77 -34.22 56.58
CA LYS A 88 53.78 -34.27 55.48
C LYS A 88 54.45 -34.30 54.12
N TRP A 89 53.79 -34.91 53.14
CA TRP A 89 54.14 -34.72 51.73
C TRP A 89 53.54 -33.40 51.22
N ALA A 90 54.27 -32.73 50.34
CA ALA A 90 53.78 -31.64 49.50
C ALA A 90 54.17 -31.93 48.05
N GLN A 91 53.24 -31.71 47.12
CA GLN A 91 53.50 -31.70 45.69
C GLN A 91 54.15 -30.36 45.34
N VAL A 92 55.30 -30.36 44.65
CA VAL A 92 56.01 -29.14 44.28
C VAL A 92 56.45 -29.20 42.82
N ASP A 93 56.08 -28.16 42.07
CA ASP A 93 56.42 -28.03 40.65
C ASP A 93 57.13 -26.71 40.37
N ILE A 94 58.20 -26.80 39.59
CA ILE A 94 58.91 -25.64 39.06
C ILE A 94 58.74 -25.61 37.54
N VAL A 95 58.02 -24.61 37.03
CA VAL A 95 57.88 -24.36 35.60
C VAL A 95 59.02 -23.44 35.18
N ILE A 96 60.07 -24.00 34.59
CA ILE A 96 61.25 -23.25 34.15
C ILE A 96 61.04 -22.77 32.71
N ASP A 97 61.23 -21.47 32.47
CA ASP A 97 61.29 -20.90 31.12
C ASP A 97 62.70 -20.34 30.83
N TRP A 98 63.42 -21.05 29.96
CA TRP A 98 64.78 -20.70 29.58
C TRP A 98 64.85 -19.52 28.60
N ASN A 99 63.74 -19.11 27.99
CA ASN A 99 63.70 -17.98 27.06
C ASN A 99 63.66 -16.65 27.83
N THR A 100 62.86 -16.59 28.90
CA THR A 100 62.82 -15.46 29.83
C THR A 100 63.95 -15.51 30.86
N GLY A 101 64.43 -16.71 31.19
CA GLY A 101 65.36 -16.95 32.29
C GLY A 101 64.70 -16.83 33.67
N THR A 102 63.39 -17.13 33.74
CA THR A 102 62.55 -17.15 34.95
C THR A 102 61.99 -18.55 35.22
N TYR A 103 61.30 -18.70 36.35
CA TYR A 103 60.46 -19.86 36.64
C TYR A 103 59.24 -19.46 37.47
N ASP A 104 58.14 -20.20 37.31
CA ASP A 104 57.00 -20.19 38.23
C ASP A 104 57.13 -21.34 39.23
N TYR A 105 56.55 -21.18 40.42
CA TYR A 105 56.65 -22.12 41.52
C TYR A 105 55.27 -22.46 42.08
N TRP A 106 54.93 -23.73 42.06
CA TRP A 106 53.64 -24.25 42.52
C TRP A 106 53.85 -25.21 43.70
N VAL A 107 52.93 -25.18 44.66
CA VAL A 107 52.89 -26.09 45.80
C VAL A 107 51.44 -26.53 45.98
N ASP A 108 51.21 -27.84 46.05
CA ASP A 108 49.90 -28.47 46.22
C ASP A 108 48.81 -27.87 45.30
N GLY A 109 49.07 -27.93 43.98
CA GLY A 109 48.18 -27.42 42.93
C GLY A 109 48.10 -25.90 42.78
N LYS A 110 48.77 -25.13 43.64
CA LYS A 110 48.62 -23.68 43.72
C LYS A 110 49.90 -22.93 43.38
N MET A 111 49.83 -21.95 42.48
CA MET A 111 50.95 -21.04 42.22
C MET A 111 51.22 -20.22 43.48
N THR A 112 52.46 -20.28 43.97
CA THR A 112 52.91 -19.59 45.18
C THR A 112 53.88 -18.45 44.87
N LEU A 113 54.68 -18.59 43.81
CA LEU A 113 55.56 -17.55 43.30
C LEU A 113 55.49 -17.54 41.76
N GLU A 114 55.35 -16.35 41.19
CA GLU A 114 55.31 -16.12 39.75
C GLU A 114 56.63 -15.48 39.29
N ASN A 115 57.08 -15.82 38.07
CA ASN A 115 58.15 -15.16 37.32
C ASN A 115 59.45 -14.88 38.10
N GLN A 116 59.83 -15.82 38.98
CA GLN A 116 61.04 -15.69 39.79
C GLN A 116 62.29 -15.84 38.91
N PRO A 117 63.36 -15.05 39.14
CA PRO A 117 64.55 -15.11 38.29
C PRO A 117 65.37 -16.37 38.58
N LEU A 118 65.74 -17.13 37.54
CA LEU A 118 66.67 -18.25 37.70
C LEU A 118 67.99 -17.77 38.32
N ARG A 119 68.47 -18.51 39.32
CA ARG A 119 69.62 -18.18 40.15
C ARG A 119 70.89 -18.04 39.30
N THR A 120 71.06 -18.91 38.31
CA THR A 120 71.99 -18.75 37.19
C THR A 120 71.30 -19.15 35.90
N TRP A 121 71.86 -18.79 34.74
CA TRP A 121 71.24 -19.02 33.44
C TRP A 121 72.30 -19.45 32.43
N ALA A 122 72.22 -20.69 31.97
CA ALA A 122 73.06 -21.23 30.90
C ALA A 122 72.36 -21.21 29.54
N GLY A 123 71.03 -21.33 29.53
CA GLY A 123 70.18 -21.45 28.34
C GLY A 123 69.46 -22.81 28.24
N ASP A 124 69.94 -23.78 29.00
CA ASP A 124 69.46 -25.15 29.06
C ASP A 124 69.80 -25.84 30.40
N MET A 125 69.29 -27.07 30.58
CA MET A 125 69.58 -27.96 31.71
C MET A 125 70.13 -29.32 31.21
N ASP A 126 71.07 -29.88 31.97
CA ASP A 126 71.64 -31.22 31.70
C ASP A 126 71.54 -32.20 32.89
N TYR A 127 71.48 -31.69 34.13
CA TYR A 127 71.57 -32.49 35.34
C TYR A 127 70.57 -32.02 36.40
N LEU A 128 69.91 -32.98 37.03
CA LEU A 128 69.15 -32.83 38.27
C LEU A 128 69.96 -33.44 39.43
N SER A 129 69.90 -32.83 40.62
CA SER A 129 70.70 -33.24 41.77
C SER A 129 70.02 -32.96 43.11
N LEU A 130 70.13 -33.91 44.04
CA LEU A 130 69.73 -33.74 45.45
C LEU A 130 70.91 -33.29 46.31
N PHE A 131 70.62 -32.44 47.30
CA PHE A 131 71.60 -31.77 48.14
C PHE A 131 71.12 -31.58 49.59
N SER A 132 72.06 -31.63 50.52
CA SER A 132 71.90 -31.28 51.95
C SER A 132 73.06 -30.35 52.33
N THR A 133 72.74 -29.29 53.07
CA THR A 133 73.70 -28.24 53.46
C THR A 133 74.75 -28.68 54.48
N ASP A 134 74.47 -29.72 55.27
CA ASP A 134 75.19 -30.09 56.49
C ASP A 134 75.37 -31.61 56.67
N GLY A 135 74.45 -32.41 56.13
CA GLY A 135 74.47 -33.87 56.22
C GLY A 135 73.75 -34.47 57.43
N SER A 136 72.73 -33.81 58.02
CA SER A 136 71.91 -34.37 59.11
C SER A 136 70.40 -34.19 58.89
N GLY A 137 69.61 -35.17 59.35
CA GLY A 137 68.16 -35.29 59.13
C GLY A 137 67.78 -36.26 58.01
N ASP A 138 66.47 -36.39 57.77
CA ASP A 138 65.90 -37.17 56.66
C ASP A 138 65.11 -36.29 55.68
N PHE A 139 65.18 -36.63 54.39
CA PHE A 139 64.45 -36.00 53.30
C PHE A 139 64.04 -37.06 52.28
N TYR A 140 62.75 -37.11 51.99
CA TYR A 140 62.11 -38.07 51.12
C TYR A 140 61.60 -37.35 49.89
N VAL A 141 61.76 -37.99 48.73
CA VAL A 141 61.26 -37.50 47.45
C VAL A 141 60.65 -38.69 46.72
N ASP A 142 59.47 -38.48 46.14
CA ASP A 142 58.72 -39.46 45.37
C ASP A 142 58.14 -38.77 44.12
N ASP A 143 57.63 -39.54 43.16
CA ASP A 143 57.00 -39.06 41.91
C ASP A 143 57.77 -37.88 41.25
N ILE A 144 59.05 -38.08 40.93
CA ILE A 144 59.88 -37.07 40.25
C ILE A 144 59.71 -37.16 38.73
N ASP A 145 59.06 -36.16 38.14
CA ASP A 145 58.83 -36.07 36.69
C ASP A 145 59.43 -34.81 36.06
N VAL A 146 59.80 -34.90 34.78
CA VAL A 146 60.35 -33.77 34.00
C VAL A 146 59.74 -33.79 32.59
N TYR A 147 58.90 -32.81 32.28
CA TYR A 147 58.09 -32.76 31.06
C TYR A 147 57.95 -31.34 30.50
N ARG A 148 57.62 -31.18 29.22
CA ARG A 148 57.52 -29.88 28.55
C ARG A 148 56.16 -29.21 28.79
N GLY A 149 56.16 -27.88 28.94
CA GLY A 149 54.96 -27.08 29.27
C GLY A 149 54.70 -26.92 30.77
N THR A 150 53.59 -26.24 31.08
CA THR A 150 53.04 -26.05 32.44
C THR A 150 52.29 -27.29 32.95
N PRO A 151 52.16 -27.49 34.28
CA PRO A 151 51.19 -28.42 34.85
C PRO A 151 49.75 -27.94 34.58
N ASP A 152 48.79 -28.87 34.53
CA ASP A 152 47.36 -28.57 34.40
C ASP A 152 46.57 -28.88 35.68
N TYR A 153 46.65 -27.94 36.63
CA TYR A 153 45.88 -28.00 37.87
C TYR A 153 44.40 -27.58 37.72
N SER A 154 43.87 -27.45 36.50
CA SER A 154 42.41 -27.29 36.31
C SER A 154 41.62 -28.58 36.57
N SER A 155 42.33 -29.67 36.87
CA SER A 155 41.81 -31.05 36.98
C SER A 155 41.88 -31.68 38.39
N GLU A 156 42.59 -31.08 39.36
CA GLU A 156 42.85 -31.71 40.67
C GLU A 156 41.81 -31.39 41.77
N GLU A 157 40.64 -32.02 41.69
CA GLU A 157 39.80 -32.45 42.83
C GLU A 157 39.40 -33.92 42.55
N PRO A 158 39.20 -34.78 43.56
CA PRO A 158 39.81 -36.11 43.58
C PRO A 158 39.33 -37.12 42.53
N ASP A 159 40.30 -37.60 41.76
CA ASP A 159 40.23 -38.49 40.58
C ASP A 159 39.85 -39.97 40.88
N ASP A 160 39.14 -40.23 41.99
CA ASP A 160 38.72 -41.58 42.41
C ASP A 160 37.24 -41.67 42.82
N ALA A 161 36.52 -40.54 42.84
CA ALA A 161 35.10 -40.46 43.19
C ALA A 161 34.18 -40.91 42.04
N LEU A 162 34.38 -42.13 41.51
CA LEU A 162 33.55 -42.69 40.45
C LEU A 162 32.15 -43.06 40.98
N GLN A 163 31.10 -42.43 40.45
CA GLN A 163 29.73 -42.80 40.75
C GLN A 163 29.37 -44.12 40.09
N THR A 164 28.74 -45.04 40.82
CA THR A 164 28.16 -46.26 40.26
C THR A 164 26.96 -45.93 39.36
N LEU A 165 27.02 -46.42 38.12
CA LEU A 165 26.02 -46.22 37.05
C LEU A 165 25.31 -47.53 36.70
N VAL A 166 25.97 -48.67 36.91
CA VAL A 166 25.42 -50.03 36.85
C VAL A 166 25.91 -50.80 38.06
N ASP A 167 25.03 -51.54 38.72
CA ASP A 167 25.36 -52.47 39.81
C ASP A 167 24.42 -53.68 39.69
N THR A 168 24.98 -54.89 39.63
CA THR A 168 24.19 -56.13 39.46
C THR A 168 24.95 -57.37 39.94
N ASP A 169 24.27 -58.20 40.72
CA ASP A 169 24.70 -59.52 41.20
C ASP A 169 24.04 -60.67 40.42
N PHE A 170 23.35 -60.35 39.32
CA PHE A 170 22.59 -61.27 38.45
C PHE A 170 21.66 -62.27 39.19
N SER A 171 21.30 -61.98 40.44
CA SER A 171 20.54 -62.89 41.32
C SER A 171 19.04 -62.97 41.00
N GLY A 172 18.50 -61.91 40.38
CA GLY A 172 17.10 -61.80 39.98
C GLY A 172 16.76 -62.48 38.64
N THR A 173 15.47 -62.74 38.41
CA THR A 173 14.99 -63.35 37.15
C THR A 173 14.93 -62.39 35.96
N THR A 174 15.20 -61.11 36.17
CA THR A 174 15.14 -60.04 35.16
C THR A 174 16.22 -59.01 35.46
N HIS A 175 17.01 -58.63 34.45
CA HIS A 175 18.08 -57.67 34.59
C HIS A 175 17.89 -56.50 33.61
N ASP A 176 17.95 -55.26 34.11
CA ASP A 176 17.63 -54.08 33.30
C ASP A 176 18.85 -53.40 32.66
N ALA A 177 20.04 -53.45 33.28
CA ALA A 177 21.22 -52.69 32.83
C ALA A 177 22.06 -53.36 31.73
N LEU A 178 21.84 -54.66 31.48
CA LEU A 178 22.36 -55.41 30.34
C LEU A 178 21.25 -56.35 29.85
N LYS A 179 20.86 -56.19 28.59
CA LYS A 179 19.95 -57.07 27.85
C LYS A 179 20.60 -57.35 26.51
N PHE A 180 21.03 -58.59 26.27
CA PHE A 180 21.59 -58.97 24.99
C PHE A 180 20.47 -59.42 24.05
N ASN A 181 20.68 -59.27 22.74
CA ASN A 181 19.65 -59.56 21.73
C ASN A 181 19.45 -61.07 21.44
N ALA A 182 19.67 -61.94 22.44
CA ALA A 182 19.49 -63.38 22.37
C ALA A 182 19.04 -63.93 23.74
N ASN A 183 18.90 -65.25 23.86
CA ASN A 183 18.48 -65.90 25.10
C ASN A 183 19.59 -65.86 26.17
N ASP A 184 19.71 -64.75 26.89
CA ASP A 184 20.57 -64.58 28.06
C ASP A 184 20.24 -65.61 29.14
N GLU A 185 21.02 -66.69 29.22
CA GLU A 185 20.73 -67.77 30.15
C GLU A 185 21.36 -67.52 31.53
N LEU A 186 20.75 -66.61 32.30
CA LEU A 186 20.94 -66.51 33.75
C LEU A 186 20.78 -67.90 34.36
N SER A 187 21.84 -68.42 34.98
CA SER A 187 21.79 -69.73 35.64
C SER A 187 22.74 -69.78 36.83
N ASN A 188 22.25 -70.30 37.96
CA ASN A 188 22.94 -70.27 39.27
C ASN A 188 23.38 -68.85 39.68
N GLY A 189 22.54 -67.84 39.45
CA GLY A 189 22.80 -66.45 39.86
C GLY A 189 23.83 -65.68 39.04
N ALA A 190 24.37 -66.25 37.95
CA ALA A 190 25.39 -65.58 37.13
C ALA A 190 25.09 -65.65 35.63
N LEU A 191 25.54 -64.63 34.90
CA LEU A 191 25.32 -64.44 33.46
C LEU A 191 26.31 -65.29 32.64
N LYS A 192 25.82 -66.13 31.72
CA LYS A 192 26.65 -67.17 31.07
C LYS A 192 27.17 -66.78 29.68
N VAL A 193 28.45 -66.45 29.60
CA VAL A 193 29.15 -66.12 28.35
C VAL A 193 29.33 -67.37 27.48
N GLY A 194 28.81 -67.32 26.26
CA GLY A 194 28.97 -68.38 25.26
C GLY A 194 28.00 -69.57 25.40
N LYS A 195 27.16 -69.59 26.44
CA LYS A 195 26.11 -70.61 26.59
C LYS A 195 25.04 -70.42 25.50
N ASN A 196 24.63 -71.51 24.85
CA ASN A 196 23.74 -71.53 23.68
C ASN A 196 24.23 -70.72 22.45
N LEU A 197 25.44 -70.13 22.49
CA LEU A 197 25.99 -69.31 21.42
C LEU A 197 26.79 -70.18 20.46
N ALA A 198 26.32 -70.29 19.22
CA ALA A 198 27.00 -71.05 18.18
C ALA A 198 28.40 -70.50 17.87
N GLN A 199 29.29 -71.37 17.37
CA GLN A 199 30.62 -70.97 16.92
C GLN A 199 30.53 -69.89 15.83
N GLN A 200 31.43 -68.89 15.91
CA GLN A 200 31.47 -67.71 15.05
C GLN A 200 30.17 -66.89 15.08
N LYS A 201 29.60 -66.76 16.28
CA LYS A 201 28.51 -65.83 16.58
C LYS A 201 28.80 -65.06 17.86
N GLY A 202 28.20 -63.87 17.91
CA GLY A 202 28.26 -62.98 19.05
C GLY A 202 26.92 -62.29 19.26
N VAL A 203 26.73 -61.78 20.47
CA VAL A 203 25.55 -61.05 20.92
C VAL A 203 26.02 -59.78 21.61
N LYS A 204 25.19 -58.73 21.65
CA LYS A 204 25.54 -57.47 22.31
C LYS A 204 24.41 -56.94 23.17
N ALA A 205 24.79 -56.30 24.27
CA ALA A 205 23.98 -55.42 25.09
C ALA A 205 24.58 -54.01 25.01
N THR A 206 23.75 -53.03 24.67
CA THR A 206 24.14 -51.61 24.74
C THR A 206 23.97 -51.12 26.18
N LEU A 207 24.97 -50.42 26.70
CA LEU A 207 24.98 -49.93 28.08
C LEU A 207 24.02 -48.75 28.26
N PRO A 208 23.65 -48.39 29.51
CA PRO A 208 22.90 -47.17 29.77
C PRO A 208 23.60 -45.93 29.20
N VAL A 209 22.82 -44.95 28.72
CA VAL A 209 23.39 -43.72 28.13
C VAL A 209 24.27 -42.96 29.12
N GLU A 210 24.01 -43.10 30.43
CA GLU A 210 24.83 -42.54 31.50
C GLU A 210 26.26 -43.07 31.55
N VAL A 211 26.51 -44.29 31.05
CA VAL A 211 27.87 -44.84 30.85
C VAL A 211 28.42 -44.41 29.49
N ARG A 212 27.58 -44.43 28.46
CA ARG A 212 27.96 -44.14 27.06
C ARG A 212 28.43 -42.70 26.83
N ALA A 213 27.90 -41.76 27.61
CA ALA A 213 28.26 -40.34 27.55
C ALA A 213 29.42 -39.95 28.50
N GLN A 214 30.07 -40.91 29.15
CA GLN A 214 31.27 -40.66 29.96
C GLN A 214 32.49 -40.40 29.06
N GLY A 215 32.83 -39.13 28.88
CA GLY A 215 34.00 -38.68 28.11
C GLY A 215 35.30 -38.55 28.92
N GLN A 216 35.31 -39.01 30.17
CA GLN A 216 36.46 -38.95 31.09
C GLN A 216 36.88 -40.39 31.47
N LYS A 217 36.56 -40.87 32.68
CA LYS A 217 36.86 -42.25 33.11
C LYS A 217 35.63 -43.13 33.26
N VAL A 218 35.78 -44.41 32.93
CA VAL A 218 34.82 -45.49 33.21
C VAL A 218 35.55 -46.71 33.76
N ARG A 219 35.17 -47.15 34.97
CA ARG A 219 35.67 -48.36 35.64
C ARG A 219 34.58 -49.44 35.63
N ALA A 220 34.82 -50.54 34.92
CA ALA A 220 33.99 -51.74 34.94
C ALA A 220 34.69 -52.81 35.80
N GLN A 221 34.01 -53.30 36.83
CA GLN A 221 34.46 -54.37 37.72
C GLN A 221 33.45 -55.51 37.70
N PHE A 222 33.91 -56.76 37.64
CA PHE A 222 33.06 -57.95 37.67
C PHE A 222 33.86 -59.18 38.08
N ASP A 223 33.18 -60.21 38.56
CA ASP A 223 33.78 -61.52 38.82
C ASP A 223 33.62 -62.43 37.59
N TRP A 224 34.66 -63.19 37.29
CA TRP A 224 34.75 -64.05 36.11
C TRP A 224 35.10 -65.49 36.49
N LYS A 225 34.26 -66.45 36.07
CA LYS A 225 34.47 -67.90 36.26
C LYS A 225 34.63 -68.61 34.93
N VAL A 226 35.56 -69.55 34.88
CA VAL A 226 35.81 -70.41 33.70
C VAL A 226 35.09 -71.76 33.90
N GLU A 227 33.75 -71.77 33.75
CA GLU A 227 32.90 -72.88 34.21
C GLU A 227 33.13 -74.20 33.46
N SER A 228 32.99 -74.21 32.13
CA SER A 228 33.08 -75.46 31.36
C SER A 228 33.58 -75.22 29.94
N LEU A 229 34.64 -75.95 29.59
CA LEU A 229 35.34 -75.83 28.32
C LEU A 229 35.31 -77.20 27.62
N ASN A 230 34.22 -77.45 26.89
CA ASN A 230 33.92 -78.75 26.28
C ASN A 230 34.35 -78.77 24.81
N ALA A 231 35.63 -79.06 24.63
CA ALA A 231 36.31 -79.28 23.36
C ALA A 231 35.73 -80.49 22.57
N PRO A 232 35.07 -80.29 21.41
CA PRO A 232 34.69 -81.38 20.52
C PRO A 232 35.96 -81.95 19.86
N SER A 233 36.41 -83.13 20.32
CA SER A 233 37.49 -83.92 19.72
C SER A 233 38.75 -83.13 19.33
N GLY A 234 39.52 -82.66 20.32
CA GLY A 234 40.86 -82.10 20.13
C GLY A 234 40.92 -80.65 19.64
N GLN A 235 39.86 -80.12 19.06
CA GLN A 235 39.67 -78.67 18.92
C GLN A 235 39.25 -78.12 20.29
N GLY A 236 39.99 -77.15 20.81
CA GLY A 236 39.73 -76.56 22.12
C GLY A 236 38.47 -75.67 22.15
N ALA A 237 38.38 -74.75 23.10
CA ALA A 237 37.29 -73.78 23.14
C ALA A 237 37.76 -72.38 23.55
N LYS A 238 37.14 -71.34 22.95
CA LYS A 238 37.35 -69.92 23.27
C LYS A 238 36.04 -69.15 23.13
N SER A 239 35.57 -68.60 24.25
CA SER A 239 34.49 -67.61 24.33
C SER A 239 34.86 -66.49 25.31
N GLY A 240 34.33 -65.31 25.09
CA GLY A 240 34.78 -64.09 25.78
C GLY A 240 33.76 -62.96 25.82
N LEU A 241 34.10 -61.95 26.60
CA LEU A 241 33.44 -60.65 26.66
C LEU A 241 34.33 -59.58 26.00
N GLU A 242 33.72 -58.59 25.38
CA GLU A 242 34.40 -57.41 24.83
C GLU A 242 33.64 -56.13 25.16
N PHE A 243 34.32 -55.14 25.72
CA PHE A 243 33.85 -53.76 25.78
C PHE A 243 34.25 -53.05 24.48
N ARG A 244 33.27 -52.50 23.77
CA ARG A 244 33.47 -51.71 22.55
C ARG A 244 32.68 -50.40 22.63
N ASP A 245 33.03 -49.43 21.81
CA ASP A 245 32.21 -48.21 21.66
C ASP A 245 31.01 -48.42 20.71
N ASP A 246 30.30 -47.35 20.35
CA ASP A 246 29.14 -47.44 19.45
C ASP A 246 29.50 -47.77 17.99
N TYR A 247 30.72 -47.46 17.56
CA TYR A 247 31.21 -47.80 16.21
C TYR A 247 31.83 -49.20 16.15
N GLY A 248 31.88 -49.90 17.29
CA GLY A 248 32.50 -51.21 17.42
C GLY A 248 34.01 -51.18 17.56
N ARG A 249 34.64 -50.05 17.89
CA ARG A 249 36.08 -49.98 18.19
C ARG A 249 36.34 -50.69 19.52
N LEU A 250 37.37 -51.54 19.59
CA LEU A 250 37.66 -52.30 20.81
C LEU A 250 38.30 -51.42 21.89
N LEU A 251 37.76 -51.50 23.11
CA LEU A 251 38.35 -50.91 24.31
C LEU A 251 39.14 -51.98 25.09
N PHE A 252 38.47 -53.08 25.45
CA PHE A 252 39.09 -54.21 26.15
C PHE A 252 38.30 -55.49 25.88
N ALA A 253 38.98 -56.62 25.64
CA ALA A 253 38.38 -57.94 25.52
C ALA A 253 39.06 -58.96 26.44
N MET A 254 38.31 -59.94 26.91
CA MET A 254 38.80 -61.04 27.76
C MET A 254 38.14 -62.37 27.37
N VAL A 255 38.94 -63.44 27.33
CA VAL A 255 38.50 -64.81 27.04
C VAL A 255 39.02 -65.81 28.06
N GLY A 256 38.20 -66.83 28.34
CA GLY A 256 38.68 -68.10 28.89
C GLY A 256 38.96 -69.08 27.74
N VAL A 257 40.17 -69.63 27.68
CA VAL A 257 40.65 -70.50 26.59
C VAL A 257 41.04 -71.87 27.13
N LYS A 258 40.59 -72.95 26.47
CA LYS A 258 41.17 -74.29 26.63
C LYS A 258 42.00 -74.65 25.41
N THR A 259 43.26 -74.96 25.65
CA THR A 259 44.14 -75.66 24.70
C THR A 259 44.42 -77.07 25.19
N SER A 260 45.08 -77.90 24.38
CA SER A 260 45.45 -79.26 24.81
C SER A 260 46.37 -79.19 26.04
N GLY A 261 45.86 -79.62 27.20
CA GLY A 261 46.59 -79.65 28.48
C GLY A 261 46.58 -78.36 29.31
N SER A 262 45.90 -77.27 28.92
CA SER A 262 45.88 -76.04 29.74
C SER A 262 44.63 -75.17 29.57
N THR A 263 44.25 -74.52 30.68
CA THR A 263 43.26 -73.44 30.73
C THR A 263 43.99 -72.11 30.90
N GLN A 264 43.57 -71.08 30.17
CA GLN A 264 44.18 -69.74 30.20
C GLN A 264 43.13 -68.65 30.22
N LEU A 265 43.39 -67.57 30.98
CA LEU A 265 42.77 -66.27 30.71
C LEU A 265 43.63 -65.55 29.67
N ARG A 266 43.00 -64.82 28.75
CA ARG A 266 43.71 -63.90 27.84
C ARG A 266 42.96 -62.59 27.70
N VAL A 267 43.70 -61.51 27.45
CA VAL A 267 43.16 -60.17 27.22
C VAL A 267 43.61 -59.62 25.86
N ALA A 268 42.92 -58.58 25.40
CA ALA A 268 43.30 -57.81 24.22
C ALA A 268 42.76 -56.36 24.29
N THR A 269 43.56 -55.40 23.87
CA THR A 269 43.19 -53.97 23.75
C THR A 269 43.22 -53.47 22.29
N SER A 270 43.39 -54.38 21.32
CA SER A 270 43.31 -54.05 19.89
C SER A 270 42.56 -55.12 19.09
N ALA A 271 41.78 -54.68 18.12
CA ALA A 271 41.04 -55.50 17.15
C ALA A 271 40.88 -54.71 15.84
N ALA A 272 40.15 -55.25 14.86
CA ALA A 272 39.43 -54.42 13.92
C ALA A 272 38.04 -54.07 14.51
N ASP A 273 37.44 -52.97 14.07
CA ASP A 273 36.09 -52.57 14.50
C ASP A 273 35.09 -53.66 14.09
N ALA A 274 34.18 -54.04 14.99
CA ALA A 274 33.27 -55.15 14.76
C ALA A 274 31.93 -54.98 15.49
N ASP A 275 30.86 -55.42 14.84
CA ASP A 275 29.56 -55.69 15.44
C ASP A 275 29.10 -57.09 15.00
N TYR A 276 29.22 -58.07 15.91
CA TYR A 276 28.86 -59.46 15.63
C TYR A 276 27.34 -59.71 15.51
N THR A 277 26.51 -58.69 15.73
CA THR A 277 25.04 -58.77 15.65
C THR A 277 24.47 -58.26 14.33
N VAL A 278 25.33 -57.77 13.42
CA VAL A 278 24.91 -57.37 12.06
C VAL A 278 24.26 -58.55 11.33
N SER A 279 23.02 -58.34 10.86
CA SER A 279 22.25 -59.37 10.16
C SER A 279 23.00 -59.87 8.92
N GLY A 280 23.18 -61.19 8.81
CA GLY A 280 23.91 -61.82 7.70
C GLY A 280 25.43 -61.87 7.85
N ILE A 281 26.02 -61.47 8.98
CA ILE A 281 27.49 -61.51 9.19
C ILE A 281 28.08 -62.90 8.88
N THR A 282 29.09 -62.93 8.00
CA THR A 282 29.77 -64.15 7.56
C THR A 282 30.82 -64.61 8.57
N SER A 283 31.21 -65.90 8.49
CA SER A 283 32.34 -66.44 9.26
C SER A 283 33.66 -65.67 9.04
N SER A 284 33.89 -65.14 7.83
CA SER A 284 35.10 -64.35 7.54
C SER A 284 35.03 -62.94 8.13
N GLN A 285 33.87 -62.29 8.11
CA GLN A 285 33.65 -60.99 8.76
C GLN A 285 33.77 -61.09 10.28
N PHE A 286 33.17 -62.12 10.88
CA PHE A 286 33.29 -62.40 12.31
C PHE A 286 34.77 -62.63 12.69
N ALA A 287 35.50 -63.47 11.93
CA ALA A 287 36.91 -63.74 12.19
C ALA A 287 37.83 -62.53 11.98
N ALA A 288 37.51 -61.65 11.02
CA ALA A 288 38.26 -60.41 10.81
C ALA A 288 38.10 -59.40 11.97
N GLY A 289 36.98 -59.46 12.70
CA GLY A 289 36.73 -58.64 13.88
C GLY A 289 37.34 -59.17 15.18
N GLU A 290 37.98 -60.35 15.19
CA GLU A 290 38.49 -60.98 16.41
C GLU A 290 39.57 -60.10 17.11
N PRO A 291 39.53 -59.95 18.45
CA PRO A 291 40.59 -59.29 19.21
C PRO A 291 41.97 -59.96 19.07
N LYS A 292 43.02 -59.14 19.06
CA LYS A 292 44.41 -59.56 18.96
C LYS A 292 44.94 -59.89 20.37
N TRP A 293 44.72 -61.13 20.81
CA TRP A 293 45.14 -61.64 22.13
C TRP A 293 46.64 -61.48 22.37
N SER A 294 47.02 -60.51 23.21
CA SER A 294 48.40 -60.25 23.60
C SER A 294 48.78 -61.07 24.83
N ASP A 295 48.16 -60.74 25.96
CA ASP A 295 48.61 -61.16 27.28
C ASP A 295 47.76 -62.31 27.81
N LYS A 296 48.39 -63.19 28.58
CA LYS A 296 47.80 -64.46 29.01
C LYS A 296 48.38 -64.94 30.33
N VAL A 297 47.53 -65.55 31.14
CA VAL A 297 47.93 -66.26 32.37
C VAL A 297 47.22 -67.61 32.44
N SER A 298 47.82 -68.59 33.12
CA SER A 298 47.15 -69.85 33.45
C SER A 298 45.95 -69.58 34.36
N ALA A 299 44.79 -70.18 34.04
CA ALA A 299 43.60 -70.06 34.88
C ALA A 299 43.38 -71.35 35.69
N ASP A 300 43.05 -71.21 36.97
CA ASP A 300 42.47 -72.27 37.78
C ASP A 300 40.94 -72.25 37.57
N PRO A 301 40.33 -73.29 36.94
CA PRO A 301 38.90 -73.33 36.68
C PRO A 301 38.04 -73.53 37.94
N THR A 302 38.66 -73.77 39.11
CA THR A 302 37.95 -73.83 40.39
C THR A 302 37.75 -72.44 41.01
N LYS A 303 38.63 -71.48 40.68
CA LYS A 303 38.61 -70.11 41.20
C LYS A 303 37.74 -69.17 40.39
N ASP A 304 37.29 -68.13 41.09
CA ASP A 304 36.64 -66.94 40.54
C ASP A 304 37.66 -65.80 40.53
N TYR A 305 37.63 -64.97 39.50
CA TYR A 305 38.59 -63.90 39.28
C TYR A 305 37.89 -62.54 39.24
N ARG A 306 38.24 -61.63 40.15
CA ARG A 306 37.80 -60.24 40.07
C ARG A 306 38.58 -59.55 38.97
N VAL A 307 37.86 -59.16 37.93
CA VAL A 307 38.35 -58.34 36.81
C VAL A 307 37.96 -56.90 37.10
N THR A 308 38.91 -55.99 36.98
CA THR A 308 38.67 -54.54 36.91
C THR A 308 39.29 -54.02 35.64
N VAL A 309 38.54 -53.25 34.87
CA VAL A 309 38.97 -52.56 33.64
C VAL A 309 38.66 -51.09 33.84
N GLU A 310 39.64 -50.22 33.69
CA GLU A 310 39.45 -48.78 33.73
C GLU A 310 39.87 -48.16 32.40
N ALA A 311 38.97 -47.39 31.80
CA ALA A 311 39.18 -46.67 30.58
C ALA A 311 39.18 -45.18 30.87
N ASP A 312 40.28 -44.52 30.53
CA ASP A 312 40.46 -43.07 30.57
C ASP A 312 40.47 -42.56 29.12
N PHE A 313 39.37 -41.95 28.70
CA PHE A 313 39.19 -41.43 27.35
C PHE A 313 39.88 -40.07 27.13
N ALA A 314 40.23 -39.36 28.21
CA ALA A 314 40.97 -38.10 28.14
C ALA A 314 42.46 -38.38 27.87
N ASN A 315 43.07 -39.26 28.67
CA ASN A 315 44.45 -39.71 28.50
C ASN A 315 44.61 -40.81 27.43
N LYS A 316 43.49 -41.32 26.87
CA LYS A 316 43.43 -42.41 25.89
C LYS A 316 44.10 -43.70 26.37
N GLN A 317 43.94 -44.04 27.64
CA GLN A 317 44.51 -45.24 28.24
C GLN A 317 43.42 -46.21 28.70
N VAL A 318 43.71 -47.50 28.60
CA VAL A 318 42.93 -48.56 29.23
C VAL A 318 43.84 -49.41 30.10
N SER A 319 43.50 -49.53 31.37
CA SER A 319 44.18 -50.39 32.34
C SER A 319 43.27 -51.54 32.76
N TRP A 320 43.88 -52.64 33.22
CA TRP A 320 43.17 -53.79 33.74
C TRP A 320 43.92 -54.47 34.87
N THR A 321 43.17 -55.12 35.75
CA THR A 321 43.66 -56.00 36.80
C THR A 321 42.74 -57.20 36.91
N ILE A 322 43.33 -58.39 36.97
CA ILE A 322 42.68 -59.67 37.20
C ILE A 322 43.33 -60.28 38.44
N ALA A 323 42.57 -60.42 39.52
CA ALA A 323 43.00 -60.98 40.79
C ALA A 323 42.03 -62.09 41.24
N PRO A 324 42.39 -62.98 42.19
CA PRO A 324 41.43 -63.92 42.79
C PRO A 324 40.30 -63.16 43.51
N ALA A 325 39.04 -63.52 43.24
CA ALA A 325 37.87 -62.87 43.84
C ALA A 325 37.75 -63.11 45.36
N ASP A 326 38.37 -64.19 45.86
CA ASP A 326 38.57 -64.50 47.28
C ASP A 326 39.69 -63.69 47.95
N GLY A 327 40.41 -62.86 47.19
CA GLY A 327 41.53 -62.03 47.65
C GLY A 327 42.90 -62.63 47.33
N GLY A 328 43.84 -61.76 46.97
CA GLY A 328 45.22 -62.11 46.61
C GLY A 328 45.80 -61.15 45.59
N ASP A 329 47.08 -61.33 45.26
CA ASP A 329 47.78 -60.51 44.27
C ASP A 329 47.19 -60.67 42.85
N ALA A 330 47.37 -59.65 42.01
CA ALA A 330 46.97 -59.69 40.61
C ALA A 330 47.71 -60.82 39.86
N VAL A 331 46.96 -61.73 39.23
CA VAL A 331 47.53 -62.79 38.37
C VAL A 331 47.82 -62.28 36.95
N LEU A 332 47.15 -61.21 36.53
CA LEU A 332 47.44 -60.48 35.30
C LEU A 332 46.92 -59.03 35.41
N SER A 333 47.79 -58.06 35.16
CA SER A 333 47.44 -56.64 35.06
C SER A 333 48.22 -55.98 33.94
N GLY A 334 47.84 -54.77 33.56
CA GLY A 334 48.54 -53.98 32.54
C GLY A 334 47.81 -52.68 32.21
N THR A 335 48.48 -51.84 31.42
CA THR A 335 47.94 -50.59 30.87
C THR A 335 48.38 -50.48 29.42
N ALA A 336 47.51 -49.99 28.53
CA ALA A 336 47.79 -49.77 27.13
C ALA A 336 47.12 -48.48 26.62
N GLU A 337 47.66 -47.90 25.56
CA GLU A 337 46.94 -46.88 24.77
C GLU A 337 45.69 -47.51 24.11
N ILE A 338 44.59 -46.75 24.06
CA ILE A 338 43.38 -47.08 23.29
C ILE A 338 43.67 -46.87 21.80
N SER A 339 44.58 -47.69 21.26
CA SER A 339 45.11 -47.66 19.90
C SER A 339 44.07 -47.86 18.79
N THR A 340 42.85 -48.25 19.15
CA THR A 340 41.68 -48.32 18.27
C THR A 340 41.00 -46.97 18.06
N GLY A 341 41.25 -45.99 18.94
CA GLY A 341 40.54 -44.72 18.96
C GLY A 341 39.12 -44.79 19.55
N ALA A 342 38.78 -45.82 20.35
CA ALA A 342 37.49 -45.91 21.01
C ALA A 342 37.27 -44.74 22.00
N THR A 343 36.11 -44.07 21.92
CA THR A 343 35.81 -42.82 22.63
C THR A 343 34.79 -42.97 23.78
N SER A 344 34.28 -44.18 24.02
CA SER A 344 33.33 -44.50 25.09
C SER A 344 33.31 -45.99 25.40
N MET A 345 32.85 -46.38 26.60
CA MET A 345 32.48 -47.77 26.90
C MET A 345 30.98 -47.93 26.66
N SER A 346 30.59 -48.42 25.48
CA SER A 346 29.18 -48.32 25.04
C SER A 346 28.43 -49.62 24.79
N ASN A 347 29.13 -50.69 24.39
CA ASN A 347 28.52 -51.97 24.08
C ASN A 347 29.33 -53.08 24.73
N VAL A 348 28.64 -53.95 25.46
CA VAL A 348 29.19 -55.23 25.92
C VAL A 348 28.83 -56.27 24.88
N TYR A 349 29.84 -56.86 24.24
CA TYR A 349 29.68 -58.01 23.36
C TYR A 349 30.04 -59.30 24.11
N MET A 350 29.35 -60.39 23.79
CA MET A 350 29.81 -61.75 24.06
C MET A 350 30.05 -62.46 22.74
N ALA A 351 31.15 -63.20 22.65
CA ALA A 351 31.55 -63.90 21.43
C ALA A 351 31.94 -65.35 21.70
N ASN A 352 31.47 -66.27 20.85
CA ASN A 352 32.04 -67.62 20.74
C ASN A 352 32.80 -67.71 19.41
N TYR A 353 34.12 -67.85 19.48
CA TYR A 353 34.98 -67.85 18.31
C TYR A 353 35.24 -69.27 17.77
N TRP A 354 35.39 -70.26 18.65
CA TRP A 354 35.55 -71.67 18.31
C TRP A 354 35.30 -72.61 19.49
N GLY A 355 34.76 -73.80 19.18
CA GLY A 355 34.36 -74.79 20.17
C GLY A 355 33.10 -74.41 20.94
N THR A 356 32.90 -75.04 22.10
CA THR A 356 31.84 -74.70 23.05
C THR A 356 32.42 -74.52 24.45
N SER A 357 32.45 -73.26 24.88
CA SER A 357 32.92 -72.83 26.20
C SER A 357 31.89 -71.94 26.87
N VAL A 358 31.54 -72.29 28.10
CA VAL A 358 30.75 -71.47 29.00
C VAL A 358 31.67 -70.86 30.05
N GLN A 359 31.66 -69.54 30.12
CA GLN A 359 32.19 -68.75 31.24
C GLN A 359 30.99 -68.17 32.00
N SER A 360 31.18 -67.65 33.21
CA SER A 360 30.17 -66.80 33.85
C SER A 360 30.73 -65.48 34.35
N ILE A 361 29.90 -64.45 34.25
CA ILE A 361 30.11 -63.13 34.82
C ILE A 361 29.16 -62.96 35.99
N ASP A 362 29.66 -62.43 37.09
CA ASP A 362 28.91 -62.09 38.30
C ASP A 362 29.36 -60.71 38.84
N ASN A 363 28.61 -60.12 39.77
CA ASN A 363 28.94 -58.87 40.49
C ASN A 363 29.41 -57.72 39.56
N LEU A 364 28.71 -57.50 38.44
CA LEU A 364 29.08 -56.44 37.49
C LEU A 364 28.69 -55.06 38.03
N LYS A 365 29.71 -54.25 38.27
CA LYS A 365 29.61 -52.86 38.68
C LYS A 365 30.31 -51.98 37.66
N ILE A 366 29.62 -51.00 37.08
CA ILE A 366 30.21 -50.00 36.18
C ILE A 366 30.03 -48.63 36.81
N SER A 367 31.14 -47.90 36.94
CA SER A 367 31.19 -46.57 37.56
C SER A 367 31.88 -45.56 36.64
N GLY A 368 31.50 -44.29 36.69
CA GLY A 368 32.04 -43.22 35.84
C GLY A 368 32.31 -41.92 36.60
N SER A 369 33.09 -41.02 35.99
CA SER A 369 33.53 -39.75 36.61
C SER A 369 32.37 -38.85 37.05
N VAL A 370 32.43 -38.37 38.30
CA VAL A 370 31.54 -37.30 38.80
C VAL A 370 32.18 -35.94 38.54
N ALA A 371 32.30 -35.58 37.27
CA ALA A 371 32.65 -34.21 36.90
C ALA A 371 31.57 -33.24 37.42
N GLY A 372 31.96 -32.02 37.79
CA GLY A 372 31.14 -31.05 38.54
C GLY A 372 29.81 -30.57 37.90
N ASN A 373 29.45 -31.08 36.73
CA ASN A 373 28.11 -30.93 36.15
C ASN A 373 27.43 -32.29 36.05
N LYS A 374 26.27 -32.44 36.69
CA LYS A 374 25.37 -33.59 36.54
C LYS A 374 25.12 -33.85 35.05
N LEU A 375 25.44 -35.06 34.58
CA LEU A 375 25.38 -35.46 33.17
C LEU A 375 24.05 -35.07 32.51
N ASP A 376 24.11 -34.06 31.63
CA ASP A 376 22.92 -33.47 31.01
C ASP A 376 22.50 -34.25 29.76
N LEU A 377 21.34 -34.88 29.83
CA LEU A 377 20.74 -35.71 28.78
C LEU A 377 19.23 -35.38 28.64
N PRO A 378 18.87 -34.17 28.16
CA PRO A 378 17.50 -33.68 28.18
C PRO A 378 16.55 -34.47 27.26
N LEU A 379 17.12 -35.26 26.34
CA LEU A 379 16.37 -36.10 25.40
C LEU A 379 16.25 -37.57 25.85
N LYS A 380 16.81 -37.95 27.01
CA LYS A 380 16.84 -39.36 27.43
C LYS A 380 15.43 -39.95 27.47
N GLY A 381 15.23 -41.06 26.76
CA GLY A 381 13.95 -41.78 26.67
C GLY A 381 12.96 -41.21 25.65
N LYS A 382 13.13 -39.96 25.19
CA LYS A 382 12.29 -39.35 24.14
C LYS A 382 12.40 -40.12 22.81
N THR A 383 11.40 -39.96 21.96
CA THR A 383 11.25 -40.69 20.70
C THR A 383 11.64 -39.82 19.49
N ALA A 384 12.43 -40.39 18.59
CA ALA A 384 12.92 -39.71 17.38
C ALA A 384 12.52 -40.50 16.12
N TYR A 385 11.80 -39.87 15.19
CA TYR A 385 11.42 -40.49 13.92
C TYR A 385 12.22 -39.87 12.76
N ALA A 386 13.01 -40.68 12.06
CA ALA A 386 13.92 -40.21 11.02
C ALA A 386 13.44 -40.54 9.60
N PHE A 387 13.44 -39.51 8.73
CA PHE A 387 12.97 -39.54 7.34
C PHE A 387 14.04 -38.95 6.41
N GLY A 388 13.92 -39.22 5.10
CA GLY A 388 14.85 -38.70 4.10
C GLY A 388 15.50 -39.78 3.23
N ASP A 389 16.77 -39.63 2.92
CA ASP A 389 17.46 -40.28 1.79
C ASP A 389 18.38 -41.47 2.16
N SER A 390 19.36 -41.78 1.30
CA SER A 390 20.32 -42.87 1.51
C SER A 390 21.22 -42.64 2.73
N ILE A 391 21.40 -41.39 3.18
CA ILE A 391 22.24 -41.04 4.32
C ILE A 391 21.55 -41.42 5.64
N ILE A 392 20.33 -40.95 5.96
CA ILE A 392 19.56 -41.48 7.12
C ILE A 392 19.19 -42.97 6.94
N ALA A 393 19.02 -43.50 5.73
CA ALA A 393 18.79 -44.93 5.52
C ALA A 393 20.00 -45.82 5.89
N GLY A 394 21.23 -45.27 5.84
CA GLY A 394 22.49 -46.02 6.05
C GLY A 394 23.04 -46.71 4.80
N HIS A 395 22.54 -46.37 3.61
CA HIS A 395 22.91 -46.93 2.31
C HIS A 395 22.95 -48.49 2.25
N LYS A 396 24.13 -49.10 2.43
CA LYS A 396 24.33 -50.58 2.48
C LYS A 396 24.50 -51.11 3.91
N PHE A 397 24.70 -50.23 4.89
CA PHE A 397 24.69 -50.56 6.31
C PHE A 397 23.33 -50.17 6.93
N SER A 398 22.25 -50.82 6.48
CA SER A 398 20.88 -50.45 6.88
C SER A 398 20.59 -50.56 8.38
N SER A 399 21.49 -51.17 9.17
CA SER A 399 21.40 -51.28 10.63
C SER A 399 21.48 -49.92 11.34
N ALA A 400 22.33 -48.98 10.90
CA ALA A 400 22.49 -47.67 11.54
C ALA A 400 22.86 -46.56 10.54
N SER A 401 22.73 -45.31 10.99
CA SER A 401 23.06 -44.08 10.27
C SER A 401 23.33 -42.95 11.28
N PHE A 402 23.74 -41.76 10.83
CA PHE A 402 24.03 -40.65 11.76
C PHE A 402 22.85 -40.34 12.70
N ALA A 403 21.60 -40.41 12.23
CA ALA A 403 20.41 -40.22 13.06
C ALA A 403 20.25 -41.31 14.13
N THR A 404 20.79 -42.50 13.89
CA THR A 404 20.82 -43.59 14.90
C THR A 404 21.85 -43.27 15.99
N PHE A 405 23.04 -42.82 15.60
CA PHE A 405 24.11 -42.48 16.55
C PHE A 405 23.82 -41.18 17.33
N ALA A 406 23.21 -40.17 16.71
CA ALA A 406 22.85 -38.91 17.35
C ALA A 406 21.77 -39.12 18.42
N ALA A 407 20.65 -39.77 18.05
CA ALA A 407 19.62 -40.18 18.99
C ALA A 407 20.18 -41.12 20.07
N GLY A 408 21.03 -42.08 19.69
CA GLY A 408 21.69 -42.99 20.62
C GLY A 408 22.56 -42.26 21.66
N LYS A 409 23.35 -41.26 21.26
CA LYS A 409 24.22 -40.48 22.15
C LYS A 409 23.43 -39.68 23.20
N GLU A 410 22.23 -39.23 22.82
CA GLU A 410 21.30 -38.52 23.69
C GLU A 410 20.32 -39.44 24.45
N GLY A 411 20.41 -40.76 24.26
CA GLY A 411 19.57 -41.75 24.93
C GLY A 411 18.13 -41.82 24.42
N MET A 412 17.87 -41.35 23.20
CA MET A 412 16.55 -41.36 22.55
C MET A 412 16.23 -42.72 21.89
N ASN A 413 14.94 -43.03 21.85
CA ASN A 413 14.37 -44.17 21.13
C ASN A 413 14.10 -43.81 19.67
N VAL A 414 14.97 -44.23 18.75
CA VAL A 414 14.91 -43.85 17.33
C VAL A 414 14.28 -44.92 16.42
N LYS A 415 13.39 -44.49 15.52
CA LYS A 415 12.87 -45.28 14.38
C LYS A 415 13.20 -44.57 13.07
N ARG A 416 13.46 -45.33 12.00
CA ARG A 416 13.86 -44.78 10.69
C ARG A 416 12.97 -45.32 9.56
N TRP A 417 12.47 -44.42 8.72
CA TRP A 417 11.69 -44.72 7.50
C TRP A 417 12.35 -44.20 6.21
N ALA A 418 13.49 -43.51 6.31
CA ALA A 418 14.29 -43.04 5.18
C ALA A 418 14.56 -44.13 4.13
N VAL A 419 14.61 -43.73 2.86
CA VAL A 419 14.71 -44.63 1.71
C VAL A 419 15.91 -44.29 0.85
N ASN A 420 16.73 -45.29 0.55
CA ASN A 420 17.91 -45.16 -0.30
C ASN A 420 17.51 -44.68 -1.70
N GLY A 421 17.97 -43.47 -2.09
CA GLY A 421 17.62 -42.80 -3.34
C GLY A 421 16.40 -41.87 -3.30
N ALA A 422 15.82 -41.61 -2.12
CA ALA A 422 14.76 -40.61 -1.97
C ALA A 422 15.25 -39.17 -2.19
N SER A 423 14.31 -38.28 -2.48
CA SER A 423 14.50 -36.85 -2.67
C SER A 423 13.33 -36.08 -2.05
N ILE A 424 13.55 -34.81 -1.70
CA ILE A 424 12.48 -33.88 -1.31
C ILE A 424 11.63 -33.54 -2.56
N VAL A 425 12.27 -33.25 -3.71
CA VAL A 425 11.54 -33.06 -4.97
C VAL A 425 10.83 -34.35 -5.41
N LYS A 426 9.62 -34.19 -5.94
CA LYS A 426 8.83 -35.29 -6.50
C LYS A 426 9.49 -35.80 -7.77
N THR A 427 9.83 -37.10 -7.80
CA THR A 427 10.52 -37.73 -8.93
C THR A 427 9.61 -38.75 -9.59
N ASN A 428 9.45 -38.68 -10.92
CA ASN A 428 8.56 -39.55 -11.70
C ASN A 428 7.09 -39.57 -11.19
N GLY A 429 6.62 -38.46 -10.62
CA GLY A 429 5.28 -38.34 -10.01
C GLY A 429 5.15 -38.94 -8.61
N TYR A 430 6.20 -39.57 -8.06
CA TYR A 430 6.22 -40.09 -6.70
C TYR A 430 6.79 -39.07 -5.72
N ASP A 431 6.16 -38.95 -4.55
CA ASP A 431 6.62 -38.18 -3.41
C ASP A 431 7.24 -39.12 -2.38
N TRP A 432 8.57 -39.03 -2.21
CA TRP A 432 9.28 -39.96 -1.36
C TRP A 432 8.97 -39.75 0.11
N ILE A 433 8.95 -38.51 0.60
CA ILE A 433 8.79 -38.25 2.04
C ILE A 433 7.35 -38.51 2.46
N GLN A 434 6.33 -38.16 1.66
CA GLN A 434 4.94 -38.56 1.93
C GLN A 434 4.81 -40.10 1.97
N GLY A 435 5.49 -40.80 1.05
CA GLY A 435 5.55 -42.26 1.02
C GLY A 435 6.29 -42.92 2.19
N GLN A 436 7.03 -42.14 2.99
CA GLN A 436 7.63 -42.57 4.27
C GLN A 436 6.73 -42.19 5.45
N LEU A 437 6.19 -40.97 5.49
CA LEU A 437 5.25 -40.49 6.52
C LEU A 437 3.98 -41.35 6.58
N GLY A 438 3.50 -41.84 5.43
CA GLY A 438 2.40 -42.79 5.33
C GLY A 438 2.72 -44.22 5.82
N LYS A 439 3.99 -44.55 6.05
CA LYS A 439 4.45 -45.81 6.67
C LYS A 439 4.86 -45.64 8.13
N ALA A 440 4.98 -44.41 8.60
CA ALA A 440 5.28 -44.11 9.99
C ALA A 440 4.06 -44.27 10.88
N ASP A 441 4.32 -44.66 12.13
CA ASP A 441 3.31 -44.88 13.16
C ASP A 441 2.32 -43.70 13.28
N ALA A 442 1.13 -43.97 13.79
CA ALA A 442 0.16 -42.90 14.08
C ALA A 442 0.56 -42.04 15.30
N ALA A 443 1.34 -42.61 16.23
CA ALA A 443 1.83 -41.92 17.41
C ALA A 443 2.73 -40.73 17.03
N GLN A 444 2.59 -39.62 17.76
CA GLN A 444 3.49 -38.48 17.64
C GLN A 444 4.84 -38.81 18.29
N PRO A 445 5.96 -38.62 17.58
CA PRO A 445 7.28 -38.60 18.20
C PRO A 445 7.54 -37.26 18.89
N ASP A 446 8.41 -37.26 19.90
CA ASP A 446 8.92 -36.02 20.49
C ASP A 446 9.69 -35.20 19.44
N MET A 447 10.40 -35.88 18.52
CA MET A 447 11.22 -35.25 17.49
C MET A 447 11.18 -35.98 16.14
N VAL A 448 11.22 -35.21 15.06
CA VAL A 448 11.49 -35.66 13.70
C VAL A 448 12.89 -35.23 13.27
N ILE A 449 13.64 -36.14 12.65
CA ILE A 449 14.93 -35.86 12.01
C ILE A 449 14.74 -36.06 10.50
N LEU A 450 15.01 -35.04 9.69
CA LEU A 450 14.85 -35.10 8.22
C LEU A 450 16.15 -34.68 7.53
N ASP A 451 16.65 -35.47 6.60
CA ASP A 451 17.69 -35.04 5.63
C ASP A 451 17.12 -34.88 4.21
N GLY A 452 17.89 -34.20 3.36
CA GLY A 452 17.54 -33.96 1.97
C GLY A 452 18.54 -33.02 1.29
N GLY A 453 18.41 -32.86 -0.03
CA GLY A 453 19.36 -32.09 -0.85
C GLY A 453 20.35 -32.99 -1.60
N THR A 454 20.75 -34.12 -1.02
CA THR A 454 21.74 -35.07 -1.59
C THR A 454 21.38 -35.53 -3.00
N ASN A 455 20.16 -36.05 -3.18
CA ASN A 455 19.71 -36.55 -4.48
C ASN A 455 19.03 -35.42 -5.28
N ASP A 456 18.42 -34.46 -4.60
CA ASP A 456 17.80 -33.26 -5.18
C ASP A 456 18.81 -32.46 -6.02
N ALA A 457 20.03 -32.25 -5.52
CA ALA A 457 21.10 -31.56 -6.24
C ALA A 457 21.41 -32.23 -7.59
N GLU A 458 21.46 -33.56 -7.63
CA GLU A 458 21.71 -34.31 -8.86
C GLU A 458 20.47 -34.33 -9.77
N ILE A 459 19.24 -34.34 -9.22
CA ILE A 459 17.99 -34.24 -10.00
C ILE A 459 17.89 -32.86 -10.70
N ILE A 460 18.22 -31.79 -9.99
CA ILE A 460 18.22 -30.41 -10.51
C ILE A 460 19.32 -30.22 -11.57
N LYS A 461 20.56 -30.67 -11.28
CA LYS A 461 21.69 -30.68 -12.22
C LYS A 461 21.38 -31.40 -13.54
N ASN A 462 20.59 -32.46 -13.49
CA ASN A 462 20.13 -33.21 -14.67
C ASN A 462 18.83 -32.65 -15.29
N GLY A 463 18.39 -31.45 -14.92
CA GLY A 463 17.25 -30.74 -15.53
C GLY A 463 15.88 -31.38 -15.29
N LYS A 464 15.74 -32.21 -14.26
CA LYS A 464 14.48 -32.92 -13.93
C LYS A 464 13.64 -32.21 -12.86
N ALA A 465 14.24 -31.22 -12.19
CA ALA A 465 13.64 -30.34 -11.21
C ALA A 465 14.41 -29.01 -11.22
N ASP A 466 13.92 -28.02 -10.48
CA ASP A 466 14.62 -26.75 -10.22
C ASP A 466 14.59 -26.38 -8.73
N VAL A 467 15.35 -25.34 -8.36
CA VAL A 467 15.48 -24.90 -6.96
C VAL A 467 14.15 -24.40 -6.36
N ALA A 468 13.25 -23.80 -7.16
CA ALA A 468 11.94 -23.36 -6.70
C ALA A 468 10.98 -24.54 -6.50
N SER A 469 11.11 -25.60 -7.30
CA SER A 469 10.39 -26.85 -7.10
C SER A 469 10.86 -27.60 -5.84
N TYR A 470 12.16 -27.50 -5.49
CA TYR A 470 12.69 -27.98 -4.21
C TYR A 470 12.16 -27.16 -3.04
N GLU A 471 12.18 -25.82 -3.12
CA GLU A 471 11.59 -24.95 -2.10
C GLU A 471 10.11 -25.32 -1.84
N THR A 472 9.33 -25.46 -2.92
CA THR A 472 7.91 -25.85 -2.86
C THR A 472 7.72 -27.22 -2.20
N ALA A 473 8.57 -28.19 -2.53
CA ALA A 473 8.48 -29.55 -1.98
C ALA A 473 8.94 -29.63 -0.51
N LEU A 474 9.93 -28.85 -0.09
CA LEU A 474 10.37 -28.77 1.31
C LEU A 474 9.27 -28.17 2.20
N ARG A 475 8.64 -27.07 1.74
CA ARG A 475 7.44 -26.49 2.37
C ARG A 475 6.31 -27.52 2.49
N SER A 476 6.01 -28.24 1.41
CA SER A 476 5.01 -29.31 1.41
C SER A 476 5.37 -30.48 2.34
N THR A 477 6.65 -30.68 2.64
CA THR A 477 7.13 -31.72 3.56
C THR A 477 6.94 -31.30 5.02
N PHE A 478 7.38 -30.11 5.40
CA PHE A 478 7.14 -29.58 6.75
C PHE A 478 5.64 -29.43 7.05
N ASN A 479 4.83 -28.92 6.11
CA ASN A 479 3.38 -28.87 6.24
C ASN A 479 2.77 -30.23 6.60
N ALA A 480 3.20 -31.32 5.94
CA ALA A 480 2.67 -32.65 6.22
C ALA A 480 3.15 -33.23 7.55
N ILE A 481 4.39 -32.96 7.96
CA ILE A 481 4.92 -33.37 9.28
C ILE A 481 4.13 -32.68 10.39
N ILE A 482 3.98 -31.35 10.31
CA ILE A 482 3.27 -30.53 11.31
C ILE A 482 1.77 -30.86 11.32
N THR A 483 1.15 -31.11 10.15
CA THR A 483 -0.26 -31.55 10.06
C THR A 483 -0.47 -32.94 10.68
N LYS A 484 0.50 -33.86 10.56
CA LYS A 484 0.40 -35.19 11.19
C LYS A 484 0.67 -35.14 12.69
N TRP A 485 1.60 -34.29 13.14
CA TRP A 485 2.16 -34.27 14.48
C TRP A 485 2.46 -32.83 14.95
N SER A 486 1.43 -32.04 15.24
CA SER A 486 1.56 -30.58 15.47
C SER A 486 2.36 -30.17 16.72
N GLY A 487 2.80 -31.12 17.55
CA GLY A 487 3.69 -30.86 18.69
C GLY A 487 5.08 -31.48 18.57
N THR A 488 5.43 -32.12 17.45
CA THR A 488 6.77 -32.69 17.28
C THR A 488 7.81 -31.60 17.05
N LYS A 489 9.00 -31.73 17.63
CA LYS A 489 10.15 -30.93 17.23
C LYS A 489 10.65 -31.41 15.86
N ILE A 490 11.25 -30.54 15.06
CA ILE A 490 11.84 -30.94 13.77
C ILE A 490 13.29 -30.45 13.71
N VAL A 491 14.20 -31.38 13.43
CA VAL A 491 15.58 -31.11 13.05
C VAL A 491 15.74 -31.42 11.57
N PHE A 492 15.95 -30.40 10.75
CA PHE A 492 16.35 -30.58 9.35
C PHE A 492 17.88 -30.62 9.26
N VAL A 493 18.43 -31.58 8.53
CA VAL A 493 19.87 -31.81 8.43
C VAL A 493 20.37 -31.39 7.05
N ALA A 494 20.96 -30.20 6.98
CA ALA A 494 21.68 -29.75 5.81
C ALA A 494 23.01 -30.50 5.74
N VAL A 495 23.10 -31.47 4.82
CA VAL A 495 24.24 -32.39 4.67
C VAL A 495 25.56 -31.66 4.36
N PRO A 496 26.73 -32.18 4.77
CA PRO A 496 28.04 -31.60 4.41
C PRO A 496 28.17 -31.48 2.89
N LYS A 497 29.00 -30.53 2.41
CA LYS A 497 29.38 -30.42 1.00
C LYS A 497 29.88 -31.77 0.49
N LEU A 498 29.29 -32.26 -0.61
CA LEU A 498 29.61 -33.55 -1.23
C LEU A 498 30.32 -33.34 -2.57
N TYR A 499 31.56 -33.83 -2.69
CA TYR A 499 32.35 -33.76 -3.92
C TYR A 499 31.61 -34.29 -5.17
N THR A 500 30.78 -35.33 -5.03
CA THR A 500 30.03 -35.92 -6.15
C THR A 500 28.73 -35.18 -6.48
N ARG A 501 28.53 -33.93 -6.00
CA ARG A 501 27.41 -33.05 -6.36
C ARG A 501 27.94 -31.69 -6.82
N ASP A 502 27.14 -30.97 -7.59
CA ASP A 502 27.51 -29.62 -8.06
C ASP A 502 27.54 -28.64 -6.89
N ALA A 503 28.61 -27.84 -6.78
CA ALA A 503 28.81 -26.94 -5.65
C ALA A 503 27.87 -25.72 -5.66
N ALA A 504 27.52 -25.20 -6.83
CA ALA A 504 26.62 -24.05 -6.94
C ALA A 504 25.16 -24.47 -6.64
N ILE A 505 24.73 -25.63 -7.12
CA ILE A 505 23.40 -26.18 -6.83
C ILE A 505 23.30 -26.56 -5.34
N GLN A 506 24.35 -27.13 -4.74
CA GLN A 506 24.37 -27.38 -3.29
C GLN A 506 24.21 -26.09 -2.47
N GLN A 507 24.89 -25.00 -2.85
CA GLN A 507 24.70 -23.71 -2.18
C GLN A 507 23.26 -23.19 -2.33
N GLN A 508 22.70 -23.22 -3.54
CA GLN A 508 21.31 -22.79 -3.79
C GLN A 508 20.29 -23.62 -2.99
N LEU A 509 20.55 -24.91 -2.77
CA LEU A 509 19.73 -25.75 -1.91
C LEU A 509 19.92 -25.40 -0.43
N HIS A 510 21.14 -25.15 0.03
CA HIS A 510 21.42 -24.70 1.39
C HIS A 510 20.75 -23.36 1.72
N ASP A 511 20.79 -22.40 0.79
CA ASP A 511 20.12 -21.10 0.92
C ASP A 511 18.60 -21.27 1.10
N VAL A 512 17.99 -22.17 0.31
CA VAL A 512 16.56 -22.54 0.43
C VAL A 512 16.26 -23.30 1.72
N GLN A 513 17.11 -24.24 2.13
CA GLN A 513 16.97 -24.99 3.37
C GLN A 513 16.96 -24.02 4.56
N THR A 514 17.94 -23.12 4.63
CA THR A 514 18.04 -22.06 5.63
C THR A 514 16.75 -21.23 5.67
N LYS A 515 16.34 -20.68 4.52
CA LYS A 515 15.13 -19.85 4.36
C LYS A 515 13.86 -20.56 4.88
N VAL A 516 13.59 -21.77 4.41
CA VAL A 516 12.36 -22.50 4.74
C VAL A 516 12.39 -23.02 6.18
N CYS A 517 13.55 -23.42 6.70
CA CYS A 517 13.66 -23.80 8.11
C CYS A 517 13.36 -22.62 9.04
N THR A 518 13.96 -21.45 8.77
CA THR A 518 13.67 -20.21 9.52
C THR A 518 12.19 -19.84 9.49
N GLU A 519 11.55 -19.92 8.31
CA GLU A 519 10.14 -19.53 8.16
C GLU A 519 9.18 -20.41 8.97
N TYR A 520 9.45 -21.72 9.06
CA TYR A 520 8.61 -22.69 9.78
C TYR A 520 9.00 -22.87 11.27
N GLY A 521 10.06 -22.20 11.74
CA GLY A 521 10.63 -22.45 13.08
C GLY A 521 11.32 -23.81 13.22
N VAL A 522 11.67 -24.47 12.11
CA VAL A 522 12.40 -25.75 12.11
C VAL A 522 13.87 -25.50 12.45
N THR A 523 14.42 -26.27 13.38
CA THR A 523 15.83 -26.16 13.74
C THR A 523 16.70 -26.83 12.67
N MET A 524 17.71 -26.14 12.15
CA MET A 524 18.62 -26.71 11.15
C MET A 524 19.92 -27.18 11.79
N ALA A 525 20.24 -28.47 11.61
CA ALA A 525 21.58 -29.00 11.82
C ALA A 525 22.42 -28.69 10.58
N ASP A 526 23.09 -27.53 10.61
CA ASP A 526 23.90 -27.02 9.49
C ASP A 526 25.27 -27.71 9.39
N VAL A 527 25.25 -28.99 8.97
CA VAL A 527 26.49 -29.75 8.67
C VAL A 527 27.14 -29.24 7.39
N TYR A 528 26.35 -28.66 6.47
CA TYR A 528 26.83 -28.01 5.25
C TYR A 528 27.87 -26.92 5.54
N THR A 529 27.62 -26.05 6.52
CA THR A 529 28.55 -25.01 6.98
C THR A 529 29.56 -25.55 7.99
N SER A 530 29.13 -26.30 9.01
CA SER A 530 30.01 -26.69 10.12
C SER A 530 31.15 -27.63 9.72
N ALA A 531 30.96 -28.44 8.67
CA ALA A 531 31.99 -29.33 8.13
C ALA A 531 33.04 -28.62 7.25
N GLY A 532 32.97 -27.29 7.09
CA GLY A 532 33.92 -26.53 6.27
C GLY A 532 33.82 -26.90 4.79
N ASP A 533 34.89 -27.45 4.23
CA ASP A 533 34.91 -27.99 2.85
C ASP A 533 34.16 -29.33 2.71
N GLY A 534 33.78 -29.97 3.82
CA GLY A 534 33.03 -31.23 3.83
C GLY A 534 33.81 -32.41 3.25
N ILE A 535 33.16 -33.17 2.37
CA ILE A 535 33.72 -34.36 1.74
C ILE A 535 34.27 -34.00 0.35
N THR A 536 35.59 -33.94 0.25
CA THR A 536 36.38 -33.58 -0.93
C THR A 536 36.93 -34.81 -1.64
N GLU A 537 37.46 -34.64 -2.87
CA GLU A 537 38.12 -35.74 -3.60
C GLU A 537 39.28 -36.37 -2.80
N ALA A 538 40.00 -35.56 -2.01
CA ALA A 538 41.14 -36.01 -1.21
C ALA A 538 40.74 -36.82 0.02
N ASN A 539 39.57 -36.54 0.63
CA ASN A 539 39.15 -37.15 1.90
C ASN A 539 37.96 -38.12 1.79
N LYS A 540 37.35 -38.31 0.60
CA LYS A 540 36.19 -39.19 0.41
C LYS A 540 36.39 -40.63 0.89
N ALA A 541 37.59 -41.20 0.76
CA ALA A 541 37.91 -42.55 1.25
C ALA A 541 38.13 -42.61 2.77
N GLU A 542 38.32 -41.47 3.42
CA GLU A 542 38.43 -41.34 4.87
C GLU A 542 37.04 -41.20 5.54
N TYR A 543 36.12 -40.43 4.93
CA TYR A 543 34.82 -40.10 5.55
C TYR A 543 33.58 -40.76 4.90
N SER A 544 33.70 -41.47 3.78
CA SER A 544 32.55 -42.11 3.09
C SER A 544 32.76 -43.59 2.75
N PHE A 545 31.70 -44.28 2.33
CA PHE A 545 31.74 -45.68 1.85
C PHE A 545 30.68 -45.96 0.77
N ASP A 546 31.02 -46.79 -0.23
CA ASP A 546 30.03 -47.44 -1.10
C ASP A 546 29.98 -48.96 -0.89
N GLY A 547 30.73 -49.50 0.07
CA GLY A 547 30.84 -50.93 0.36
C GLY A 547 31.27 -51.16 1.80
N LEU A 548 30.87 -52.31 2.36
CA LEU A 548 31.21 -52.68 3.73
C LEU A 548 32.64 -53.22 3.79
N GLY A 549 33.35 -52.92 4.88
CA GLY A 549 34.71 -53.36 5.16
C GLY A 549 34.82 -54.86 5.45
N SER A 550 36.03 -55.31 5.77
CA SER A 550 36.33 -56.73 6.02
C SER A 550 35.55 -57.33 7.19
N THR A 551 35.09 -56.52 8.15
CA THR A 551 34.25 -56.93 9.29
C THR A 551 32.75 -56.74 9.05
N GLY A 552 32.33 -56.21 7.90
CA GLY A 552 30.92 -55.90 7.59
C GLY A 552 30.47 -54.50 8.03
N LEU A 553 31.36 -53.66 8.53
CA LEU A 553 31.07 -52.28 8.95
C LEU A 553 31.45 -51.23 7.90
N PRO A 554 30.84 -50.03 7.91
CA PRO A 554 31.24 -48.91 7.07
C PRO A 554 32.48 -48.21 7.65
N GLN A 555 33.66 -48.73 7.29
CA GLN A 555 34.97 -48.29 7.78
C GLN A 555 35.71 -47.37 6.80
N ALA A 556 36.62 -46.56 7.32
CA ALA A 556 37.53 -45.72 6.53
C ALA A 556 38.61 -46.55 5.83
N GLY A 557 39.23 -46.00 4.77
CA GLY A 557 40.42 -46.58 4.13
C GLY A 557 40.14 -47.69 3.11
N THR A 558 38.86 -48.02 2.84
CA THR A 558 38.50 -48.69 1.59
C THR A 558 38.48 -47.64 0.47
N ASN A 559 39.29 -47.82 -0.58
CA ASN A 559 39.45 -46.86 -1.70
C ASN A 559 38.23 -46.87 -2.66
N THR A 560 37.02 -46.81 -2.09
CA THR A 560 35.75 -47.13 -2.75
C THR A 560 34.58 -46.25 -2.30
N GLY A 561 34.81 -45.20 -1.51
CA GLY A 561 33.76 -44.25 -1.13
C GLY A 561 33.51 -43.18 -2.21
N SER A 562 32.26 -43.04 -2.67
CA SER A 562 31.83 -41.99 -3.62
C SER A 562 31.87 -40.56 -3.07
N GLY A 563 32.09 -40.40 -1.77
CA GLY A 563 31.90 -39.14 -1.07
C GLY A 563 30.44 -38.79 -0.76
N THR A 564 29.46 -39.65 -1.07
CA THR A 564 28.04 -39.42 -0.72
C THR A 564 27.66 -39.97 0.66
N HIS A 565 27.89 -41.26 0.92
CA HIS A 565 27.37 -41.92 2.13
C HIS A 565 28.42 -41.92 3.25
N PRO A 566 28.17 -41.28 4.41
CA PRO A 566 29.19 -41.15 5.46
C PRO A 566 29.47 -42.51 6.13
N ASN A 567 30.76 -42.82 6.29
CA ASN A 567 31.20 -43.96 7.08
C ASN A 567 31.21 -43.60 8.59
N PHE A 568 31.58 -44.51 9.49
CA PHE A 568 31.56 -44.23 10.93
C PHE A 568 32.43 -43.01 11.33
N LYS A 569 33.60 -42.80 10.71
CA LYS A 569 34.42 -41.60 10.96
C LYS A 569 33.76 -40.34 10.41
N GLY A 570 33.10 -40.42 9.24
CA GLY A 570 32.30 -39.33 8.68
C GLY A 570 31.13 -38.92 9.57
N ILE A 571 30.43 -39.90 10.15
CA ILE A 571 29.35 -39.67 11.12
C ILE A 571 29.89 -39.01 12.39
N GLU A 572 30.94 -39.57 12.99
CA GLU A 572 31.54 -39.06 14.24
C GLU A 572 32.09 -37.64 14.09
N THR A 573 32.80 -37.37 12.99
CA THR A 573 33.53 -36.11 12.79
C THR A 573 32.64 -34.99 12.26
N LEU A 574 31.78 -35.27 11.27
CA LEU A 574 31.04 -34.24 10.55
C LEU A 574 29.63 -34.05 11.11
N TYR A 575 28.87 -35.14 11.28
CA TYR A 575 27.45 -35.05 11.61
C TYR A 575 27.19 -34.88 13.10
N LEU A 576 27.77 -35.74 13.94
CA LEU A 576 27.33 -35.84 15.34
C LEU A 576 27.42 -34.53 16.15
N PRO A 577 28.52 -33.75 16.12
CA PRO A 577 28.60 -32.52 16.91
C PRO A 577 27.47 -31.53 16.61
N THR A 578 27.17 -31.33 15.33
CA THR A 578 26.14 -30.39 14.87
C THR A 578 24.74 -30.95 15.03
N VAL A 579 24.53 -32.24 14.71
CA VAL A 579 23.20 -32.86 14.81
C VAL A 579 22.75 -32.99 16.27
N THR A 580 23.60 -33.44 17.22
CA THR A 580 23.16 -33.52 18.63
C THR A 580 22.95 -32.15 19.25
N ALA A 581 23.75 -31.15 18.89
CA ALA A 581 23.52 -29.75 19.31
C ALA A 581 22.17 -29.22 18.77
N ALA A 582 21.87 -29.45 17.49
CA ALA A 582 20.59 -29.07 16.89
C ALA A 582 19.40 -29.82 17.50
N MET A 583 19.55 -31.09 17.88
CA MET A 583 18.52 -31.85 18.60
C MET A 583 18.23 -31.25 19.98
N ARG A 584 19.27 -30.91 20.76
CA ARG A 584 19.10 -30.20 22.05
C ARG A 584 18.46 -28.82 21.87
N ALA A 585 18.85 -28.07 20.85
CA ALA A 585 18.27 -26.76 20.53
C ALA A 585 16.79 -26.86 20.13
N ALA A 586 16.42 -27.84 19.30
CA ALA A 586 15.04 -28.08 18.87
C ALA A 586 14.11 -28.48 20.03
N ASP A 587 14.65 -29.19 21.02
CA ASP A 587 13.91 -29.59 22.23
C ASP A 587 13.61 -28.38 23.14
N ALA A 588 14.51 -27.40 23.19
CA ALA A 588 14.38 -26.17 23.97
C ALA A 588 13.62 -25.03 23.24
N ALA A 589 13.55 -25.07 21.90
CA ALA A 589 12.75 -24.15 21.09
C ALA A 589 11.24 -24.45 21.20
N ASP A 590 10.40 -23.63 20.56
CA ASP A 590 8.97 -23.94 20.37
C ASP A 590 8.74 -25.08 19.35
N ALA A 591 7.50 -25.51 19.14
CA ALA A 591 7.18 -26.48 18.10
C ALA A 591 7.05 -25.78 16.73
N PRO A 592 7.65 -26.31 15.64
CA PRO A 592 7.48 -25.75 14.30
C PRO A 592 6.01 -25.63 13.89
N SER A 593 5.65 -24.51 13.27
CA SER A 593 4.29 -24.18 12.87
C SER A 593 4.18 -23.96 11.36
N ILE A 594 2.95 -23.98 10.84
CA ILE A 594 2.69 -23.63 9.43
C ILE A 594 2.66 -22.09 9.34
N PRO A 595 3.51 -21.46 8.50
CA PRO A 595 3.54 -20.01 8.37
C PRO A 595 2.22 -19.43 7.87
N VAL A 596 1.82 -18.29 8.42
CA VAL A 596 0.59 -17.58 8.04
C VAL A 596 0.84 -16.71 6.81
N ASP A 597 0.12 -16.97 5.72
CA ASP A 597 0.21 -16.21 4.47
C ASP A 597 -0.57 -14.89 4.57
N LYS A 598 0.17 -13.80 4.81
CA LYS A 598 -0.34 -12.42 4.86
C LYS A 598 -0.41 -11.73 3.49
N SER A 599 -0.02 -12.40 2.40
CA SER A 599 0.18 -11.75 1.09
C SER A 599 -1.10 -11.20 0.45
N ALA A 600 -2.23 -11.89 0.61
CA ALA A 600 -3.53 -11.45 0.11
C ALA A 600 -4.03 -10.21 0.88
N LEU A 601 -3.82 -10.17 2.19
CA LEU A 601 -4.16 -9.02 3.04
C LEU A 601 -3.29 -7.81 2.70
N GLN A 602 -1.98 -7.99 2.52
CA GLN A 602 -1.07 -6.93 2.11
C GLN A 602 -1.50 -6.31 0.77
N GLN A 603 -1.84 -7.13 -0.23
CA GLN A 603 -2.33 -6.64 -1.52
C GLN A 603 -3.64 -5.84 -1.41
N ALA A 604 -4.56 -6.27 -0.54
CA ALA A 604 -5.81 -5.54 -0.27
C ALA A 604 -5.54 -4.18 0.42
N VAL A 605 -4.64 -4.15 1.41
CA VAL A 605 -4.19 -2.92 2.09
C VAL A 605 -3.52 -1.96 1.10
N ASP A 606 -2.62 -2.45 0.26
CA ASP A 606 -1.91 -1.66 -0.74
C ASP A 606 -2.81 -1.19 -1.89
N ALA A 607 -3.92 -1.88 -2.16
CA ALA A 607 -4.94 -1.43 -3.10
C ALA A 607 -5.81 -0.32 -2.48
N ALA A 608 -6.28 -0.52 -1.24
CA ALA A 608 -7.08 0.46 -0.51
C ALA A 608 -6.34 1.80 -0.33
N LYS A 609 -5.04 1.75 0.02
CA LYS A 609 -4.18 2.94 0.21
C LYS A 609 -3.96 3.79 -1.05
N LYS A 610 -4.32 3.32 -2.25
CA LYS A 610 -4.19 4.07 -3.52
C LYS A 610 -5.43 4.89 -3.86
N LEU A 611 -6.55 4.63 -3.19
CA LEU A 611 -7.82 5.34 -3.37
C LEU A 611 -7.72 6.76 -2.80
N GLN A 612 -8.51 7.70 -3.35
CA GLN A 612 -8.50 9.10 -2.94
C GLN A 612 -9.81 9.47 -2.23
N GLU A 613 -9.72 10.16 -1.09
CA GLU A 613 -10.89 10.56 -0.28
C GLU A 613 -11.88 11.43 -1.06
N SER A 614 -11.37 12.31 -1.93
CA SER A 614 -12.15 13.21 -2.79
C SER A 614 -13.13 12.51 -3.73
N ASP A 615 -12.86 11.24 -4.06
CA ASP A 615 -13.62 10.50 -5.07
C ASP A 615 -14.89 9.86 -4.48
N TYR A 616 -15.01 9.79 -3.14
CA TYR A 616 -16.02 9.00 -2.42
C TYR A 616 -16.76 9.78 -1.34
N THR A 617 -17.99 9.36 -1.03
CA THR A 617 -18.79 9.99 0.03
C THR A 617 -18.20 9.70 1.40
N ALA A 618 -18.23 10.68 2.31
CA ALA A 618 -17.58 10.62 3.62
C ALA A 618 -17.98 9.39 4.46
N ASP A 619 -19.25 8.95 4.42
CA ASP A 619 -19.70 7.76 5.15
C ASP A 619 -19.08 6.46 4.60
N SER A 620 -19.02 6.33 3.27
CA SER A 620 -18.41 5.15 2.64
C SER A 620 -16.89 5.14 2.81
N TRP A 621 -16.26 6.32 2.75
CA TRP A 621 -14.83 6.49 3.00
C TRP A 621 -14.46 6.20 4.47
N LYS A 622 -15.27 6.63 5.43
CA LYS A 622 -15.11 6.29 6.86
C LYS A 622 -15.24 4.78 7.13
N THR A 623 -16.11 4.11 6.39
CA THR A 623 -16.24 2.64 6.43
C THR A 623 -14.96 1.97 5.92
N LEU A 624 -14.39 2.46 4.81
CA LEU A 624 -13.08 2.01 4.32
C LEU A 624 -11.97 2.23 5.34
N GLN A 625 -11.82 3.43 5.91
CA GLN A 625 -10.78 3.73 6.90
C GLN A 625 -10.84 2.78 8.11
N THR A 626 -12.06 2.46 8.58
CA THR A 626 -12.27 1.54 9.71
C THR A 626 -11.81 0.12 9.37
N ALA A 627 -12.15 -0.39 8.18
CA ALA A 627 -11.72 -1.71 7.72
C ALA A 627 -10.21 -1.76 7.41
N LEU A 628 -9.64 -0.69 6.87
CA LEU A 628 -8.21 -0.56 6.57
C LEU A 628 -7.38 -0.58 7.86
N ALA A 629 -7.76 0.19 8.88
CA ALA A 629 -7.09 0.17 10.17
C ALA A 629 -7.17 -1.21 10.86
N LYS A 630 -8.30 -1.92 10.75
CA LYS A 630 -8.41 -3.32 11.20
C LYS A 630 -7.43 -4.22 10.44
N ALA A 631 -7.41 -4.14 9.11
CA ALA A 631 -6.54 -4.94 8.25
C ALA A 631 -5.05 -4.69 8.53
N GLU A 632 -4.64 -3.44 8.73
CA GLU A 632 -3.27 -3.09 9.11
C GLU A 632 -2.90 -3.64 10.49
N ASN A 633 -3.82 -3.59 11.47
CA ASN A 633 -3.58 -4.18 12.79
C ASN A 633 -3.40 -5.70 12.71
N THR A 634 -4.30 -6.42 12.02
CA THR A 634 -4.19 -7.88 11.85
C THR A 634 -2.95 -8.29 11.04
N LEU A 635 -2.49 -7.45 10.10
CA LEU A 635 -1.27 -7.70 9.36
C LEU A 635 -0.01 -7.56 10.23
N ASN A 636 0.01 -6.57 11.15
CA ASN A 636 1.12 -6.34 12.09
C ASN A 636 1.10 -7.28 13.32
N ASP A 637 -0.03 -7.90 13.63
CA ASP A 637 -0.17 -8.86 14.73
C ASP A 637 0.64 -10.14 14.47
N ALA A 638 1.50 -10.52 15.41
CA ALA A 638 2.36 -11.71 15.30
C ALA A 638 1.59 -13.02 15.54
N ASP A 639 0.52 -12.98 16.33
CA ASP A 639 -0.25 -14.15 16.76
C ASP A 639 -1.50 -14.40 15.89
N ALA A 640 -1.80 -13.49 14.96
CA ALA A 640 -2.95 -13.59 14.06
C ALA A 640 -2.93 -14.87 13.19
N THR A 641 -4.00 -15.66 13.26
CA THR A 641 -4.12 -16.90 12.50
C THR A 641 -4.43 -16.64 11.03
N GLN A 642 -4.29 -17.65 10.17
CA GLN A 642 -4.76 -17.56 8.78
C GLN A 642 -6.25 -17.19 8.71
N SER A 643 -7.08 -17.66 9.65
CA SER A 643 -8.50 -17.31 9.69
C SER A 643 -8.74 -15.82 9.98
N ASP A 644 -7.86 -15.18 10.76
CA ASP A 644 -7.96 -13.75 11.07
C ASP A 644 -7.50 -12.90 9.87
N ILE A 645 -6.43 -13.33 9.20
CA ILE A 645 -5.91 -12.72 7.97
C ILE A 645 -6.93 -12.81 6.83
N ASP A 646 -7.51 -13.99 6.60
CA ASP A 646 -8.53 -14.22 5.57
C ASP A 646 -9.80 -13.40 5.86
N ALA A 647 -10.21 -13.32 7.14
CA ALA A 647 -11.33 -12.49 7.57
C ALA A 647 -11.06 -10.99 7.37
N ALA A 648 -9.87 -10.50 7.75
CA ALA A 648 -9.47 -9.11 7.55
C ALA A 648 -9.39 -8.73 6.05
N ALA A 649 -8.91 -9.63 5.20
CA ALA A 649 -8.83 -9.40 3.76
C ALA A 649 -10.23 -9.32 3.14
N LYS A 650 -11.15 -10.19 3.59
CA LYS A 650 -12.56 -10.17 3.20
C LYS A 650 -13.30 -8.92 3.69
N ASP A 651 -13.08 -8.49 4.93
CA ASP A 651 -13.67 -7.27 5.49
C ASP A 651 -13.23 -6.03 4.71
N LEU A 652 -11.93 -5.89 4.44
CA LEU A 652 -11.38 -4.79 3.66
C LEU A 652 -11.88 -4.81 2.20
N SER A 653 -11.92 -5.98 1.56
CA SER A 653 -12.48 -6.14 0.21
C SER A 653 -13.97 -5.75 0.15
N THR A 654 -14.72 -6.08 1.21
CA THR A 654 -16.13 -5.69 1.35
C THR A 654 -16.27 -4.17 1.51
N ALA A 655 -15.43 -3.53 2.33
CA ALA A 655 -15.44 -2.08 2.52
C ALA A 655 -15.04 -1.30 1.26
N VAL A 656 -14.02 -1.76 0.51
CA VAL A 656 -13.66 -1.22 -0.81
C VAL A 656 -14.82 -1.36 -1.80
N SER A 657 -15.51 -2.50 -1.78
CA SER A 657 -16.68 -2.74 -2.66
C SER A 657 -17.92 -1.93 -2.28
N ALA A 658 -17.98 -1.40 -1.06
CA ALA A 658 -19.07 -0.57 -0.55
C ALA A 658 -18.86 0.94 -0.76
N LEU A 659 -17.77 1.35 -1.41
CA LEU A 659 -17.46 2.74 -1.70
C LEU A 659 -18.47 3.36 -2.67
N VAL A 660 -19.01 4.53 -2.30
CA VAL A 660 -19.97 5.29 -3.11
C VAL A 660 -19.27 6.53 -3.64
N LYS A 661 -19.18 6.68 -4.97
CA LYS A 661 -18.51 7.84 -5.57
C LYS A 661 -19.28 9.14 -5.37
N VAL A 662 -18.55 10.25 -5.22
CA VAL A 662 -19.15 11.59 -5.30
C VAL A 662 -19.54 11.86 -6.76
N ASN A 663 -20.81 12.19 -6.99
CA ASN A 663 -21.26 12.68 -8.29
C ASN A 663 -20.82 14.14 -8.45
N ALA A 664 -19.61 14.36 -8.96
CA ALA A 664 -19.10 15.70 -9.24
C ALA A 664 -20.00 16.40 -10.29
N VAL A 665 -20.65 17.49 -9.88
CA VAL A 665 -21.56 18.29 -10.72
C VAL A 665 -20.87 19.53 -11.26
N ASP A 666 -21.26 19.97 -12.45
CA ASP A 666 -20.72 21.20 -13.03
C ASP A 666 -21.26 22.43 -12.29
N LYS A 667 -20.34 23.15 -11.63
CA LYS A 667 -20.58 24.38 -10.87
C LYS A 667 -20.13 25.65 -11.60
N THR A 668 -19.59 25.55 -12.82
CA THR A 668 -19.05 26.71 -13.58
C THR A 668 -20.09 27.83 -13.75
N THR A 669 -21.30 27.48 -14.20
CA THR A 669 -22.43 28.43 -14.32
C THR A 669 -22.75 29.11 -12.97
N LEU A 670 -22.75 28.35 -11.87
CA LEU A 670 -23.01 28.91 -10.54
C LEU A 670 -21.91 29.90 -10.11
N ALA A 671 -20.63 29.58 -10.37
CA ALA A 671 -19.50 30.49 -10.11
C ALA A 671 -19.63 31.81 -10.89
N THR A 672 -19.89 31.74 -12.19
CA THR A 672 -20.07 32.92 -13.05
C THR A 672 -21.24 33.80 -12.57
N MET A 673 -22.33 33.20 -12.09
CA MET A 673 -23.47 33.94 -11.56
C MET A 673 -23.22 34.53 -10.17
N ILE A 674 -22.46 33.85 -9.31
CA ILE A 674 -21.99 34.41 -8.03
C ILE A 674 -21.18 35.68 -8.27
N GLU A 675 -20.24 35.66 -9.22
CA GLU A 675 -19.40 36.84 -9.51
C GLU A 675 -20.19 37.97 -10.19
N THR A 676 -21.09 37.63 -11.12
CA THR A 676 -22.01 38.61 -11.74
C THR A 676 -22.89 39.28 -10.67
N ALA A 677 -23.45 38.51 -9.74
CA ALA A 677 -24.23 39.02 -8.64
C ALA A 677 -23.39 39.88 -7.66
N ARG A 678 -22.14 39.50 -7.37
CA ARG A 678 -21.20 40.31 -6.56
C ARG A 678 -20.92 41.68 -7.18
N SER A 679 -20.87 41.77 -8.52
CA SER A 679 -20.72 43.04 -9.23
C SER A 679 -21.97 43.93 -9.09
N TYR A 680 -23.17 43.38 -9.27
CA TYR A 680 -24.42 44.13 -9.03
C TYR A 680 -24.58 44.56 -7.56
N ALA A 681 -24.19 43.72 -6.60
CA ALA A 681 -24.27 44.01 -5.16
C ALA A 681 -23.37 45.18 -4.69
N GLN A 682 -22.45 45.66 -5.55
CA GLN A 682 -21.64 46.86 -5.31
C GLN A 682 -22.29 48.16 -5.84
N GLN A 683 -23.36 48.08 -6.64
CA GLN A 683 -24.00 49.24 -7.27
C GLN A 683 -24.99 49.96 -6.33
N THR A 684 -24.56 50.23 -5.10
CA THR A 684 -25.37 50.79 -3.98
C THR A 684 -25.90 52.20 -4.20
N ASP A 685 -25.38 52.92 -5.19
CA ASP A 685 -25.89 54.22 -5.60
C ASP A 685 -27.06 54.12 -6.61
N LEU A 686 -27.12 53.03 -7.38
CA LEU A 686 -28.13 52.81 -8.42
C LEU A 686 -29.36 52.03 -7.93
N TYR A 687 -29.19 51.16 -6.93
CA TYR A 687 -30.25 50.27 -6.42
C TYR A 687 -30.58 50.54 -4.95
N THR A 688 -31.79 50.15 -4.53
CA THR A 688 -32.22 50.27 -3.13
C THR A 688 -31.44 49.31 -2.23
N GLU A 689 -31.18 49.75 -1.01
CA GLU A 689 -30.48 48.95 0.00
C GLU A 689 -31.19 47.61 0.28
N GLU A 690 -32.52 47.61 0.29
CA GLU A 690 -33.34 46.40 0.44
C GLU A 690 -33.07 45.35 -0.66
N SER A 691 -33.11 45.77 -1.94
CA SER A 691 -32.90 44.83 -3.06
C SER A 691 -31.44 44.38 -3.17
N ILE A 692 -30.48 45.26 -2.86
CA ILE A 692 -29.06 44.90 -2.73
C ILE A 692 -28.82 43.89 -1.58
N ASN A 693 -29.52 44.04 -0.45
CA ASN A 693 -29.40 43.11 0.67
C ASN A 693 -30.08 41.75 0.38
N ALA A 694 -31.18 41.74 -0.35
CA ALA A 694 -31.78 40.50 -0.89
C ALA A 694 -30.80 39.78 -1.85
N LEU A 695 -30.11 40.51 -2.72
CA LEU A 695 -29.08 39.96 -3.60
C LEU A 695 -27.88 39.39 -2.82
N LYS A 696 -27.40 40.09 -1.78
CA LYS A 696 -26.34 39.58 -0.89
C LYS A 696 -26.74 38.26 -0.21
N ALA A 697 -27.99 38.13 0.25
CA ALA A 697 -28.48 36.89 0.85
C ALA A 697 -28.49 35.73 -0.17
N ALA A 698 -28.90 35.98 -1.42
CA ALA A 698 -28.84 35.00 -2.50
C ALA A 698 -27.38 34.60 -2.85
N ILE A 699 -26.44 35.55 -2.85
CA ILE A 699 -25.00 35.27 -3.02
C ILE A 699 -24.49 34.33 -1.92
N THR A 700 -24.83 34.57 -0.66
CA THR A 700 -24.42 33.68 0.45
C THR A 700 -24.98 32.27 0.30
N ALA A 701 -26.28 32.13 -0.03
CA ALA A 701 -26.90 30.82 -0.23
C ALA A 701 -26.31 30.05 -1.44
N ALA A 702 -26.00 30.76 -2.51
CA ALA A 702 -25.32 30.21 -3.68
C ALA A 702 -23.88 29.79 -3.37
N GLN A 703 -23.14 30.59 -2.61
CA GLN A 703 -21.78 30.30 -2.18
C GLN A 703 -21.73 29.00 -1.35
N SER A 704 -22.64 28.81 -0.39
CA SER A 704 -22.68 27.57 0.41
C SER A 704 -22.89 26.30 -0.43
N VAL A 705 -23.67 26.37 -1.51
CA VAL A 705 -23.86 25.24 -2.46
C VAL A 705 -22.69 25.10 -3.44
N TYR A 706 -22.00 26.20 -3.75
CA TYR A 706 -20.74 26.15 -4.50
C TYR A 706 -19.63 25.47 -3.69
N ASP A 707 -19.55 25.75 -2.39
CA ASP A 707 -18.50 25.20 -1.50
C ASP A 707 -18.78 23.76 -1.04
N ASP A 708 -20.05 23.32 -0.97
CA ASP A 708 -20.44 21.94 -0.60
C ASP A 708 -20.01 20.93 -1.66
N ALA A 709 -19.00 20.11 -1.37
CA ALA A 709 -18.48 19.05 -2.25
C ALA A 709 -19.53 18.01 -2.68
N ASN A 710 -20.61 17.82 -1.90
CA ASN A 710 -21.67 16.83 -2.17
C ASN A 710 -22.93 17.45 -2.81
N ALA A 711 -22.91 18.75 -3.15
CA ALA A 711 -24.04 19.46 -3.72
C ALA A 711 -24.59 18.77 -4.98
N THR A 712 -25.88 18.42 -4.99
CA THR A 712 -26.52 17.81 -6.17
C THR A 712 -26.76 18.82 -7.28
N GLN A 713 -26.88 18.36 -8.54
CA GLN A 713 -27.20 19.21 -9.68
C GLN A 713 -28.53 19.95 -9.48
N LYS A 714 -29.47 19.38 -8.70
CA LYS A 714 -30.71 20.05 -8.31
C LYS A 714 -30.44 21.27 -7.44
N GLN A 715 -29.58 21.16 -6.42
CA GLN A 715 -29.19 22.30 -5.57
C GLN A 715 -28.44 23.37 -6.37
N VAL A 716 -27.50 22.97 -7.25
CA VAL A 716 -26.78 23.89 -8.14
C VAL A 716 -27.75 24.66 -9.05
N ASN A 717 -28.66 23.95 -9.73
CA ASN A 717 -29.67 24.57 -10.60
C ASN A 717 -30.65 25.47 -9.81
N GLN A 718 -30.99 25.10 -8.57
CA GLN A 718 -31.81 25.93 -7.68
C GLN A 718 -31.11 27.24 -7.31
N GLN A 719 -29.80 27.24 -7.02
CA GLN A 719 -29.06 28.47 -6.70
C GLN A 719 -28.76 29.33 -7.93
N VAL A 720 -28.52 28.72 -9.09
CA VAL A 720 -28.52 29.39 -10.41
C VAL A 720 -29.83 30.16 -10.62
N THR A 721 -30.97 29.51 -10.34
CA THR A 721 -32.31 30.14 -10.45
C THR A 721 -32.50 31.23 -9.39
N ALA A 722 -32.06 31.02 -8.16
CA ALA A 722 -32.21 31.99 -7.07
C ALA A 722 -31.39 33.27 -7.33
N LEU A 723 -30.14 33.15 -7.79
CA LEU A 723 -29.31 34.29 -8.20
C LEU A 723 -29.91 35.04 -9.38
N ASN A 724 -30.39 34.33 -10.41
CA ASN A 724 -31.07 34.97 -11.55
C ASN A 724 -32.24 35.83 -11.08
N ASN A 725 -33.07 35.28 -10.19
CA ASN A 725 -34.26 35.97 -9.68
C ASN A 725 -33.87 37.14 -8.77
N ALA A 726 -32.83 37.01 -7.96
CA ALA A 726 -32.34 38.08 -7.09
C ALA A 726 -31.72 39.25 -7.87
N VAL A 727 -30.99 38.98 -8.96
CA VAL A 727 -30.48 40.03 -9.87
C VAL A 727 -31.62 40.72 -10.60
N ASN A 728 -32.62 39.96 -11.09
CA ASN A 728 -33.80 40.53 -11.74
C ASN A 728 -34.75 41.27 -10.76
N ALA A 729 -34.61 41.06 -9.45
CA ALA A 729 -35.35 41.75 -8.40
C ALA A 729 -34.63 43.01 -7.86
N LEU A 730 -33.54 43.45 -8.49
CA LEU A 730 -32.89 44.72 -8.17
C LEU A 730 -33.81 45.90 -8.47
N VAL A 731 -34.18 46.64 -7.43
CA VAL A 731 -35.05 47.81 -7.52
C VAL A 731 -34.18 49.06 -7.58
N VAL A 732 -34.30 49.85 -8.65
CA VAL A 732 -33.54 51.11 -8.78
C VAL A 732 -33.92 52.10 -7.68
N LYS A 733 -32.91 52.82 -7.17
CA LYS A 733 -33.07 53.87 -6.17
C LYS A 733 -33.85 55.04 -6.79
N PRO A 734 -34.87 55.62 -6.14
CA PRO A 734 -35.67 56.68 -6.73
C PRO A 734 -34.82 57.94 -6.97
N ILE A 735 -34.70 58.34 -8.23
CA ILE A 735 -33.91 59.50 -8.66
C ILE A 735 -34.81 60.75 -8.65
N THR A 736 -34.48 61.74 -7.82
CA THR A 736 -34.98 63.11 -7.99
C THR A 736 -34.26 63.77 -9.16
N VAL A 737 -34.86 63.71 -10.35
CA VAL A 737 -34.28 64.30 -11.57
C VAL A 737 -34.41 65.82 -11.50
N PRO A 738 -33.33 66.61 -11.75
CA PRO A 738 -33.44 68.05 -11.95
C PRO A 738 -34.33 68.36 -13.16
N VAL A 739 -35.44 69.06 -12.92
CA VAL A 739 -36.39 69.45 -13.96
C VAL A 739 -35.80 70.58 -14.81
N ASN A 740 -35.83 70.44 -16.14
CA ASN A 740 -35.24 71.42 -17.04
C ASN A 740 -36.20 72.61 -17.22
N LYS A 741 -35.79 73.78 -16.73
CA LYS A 741 -36.58 75.02 -16.77
C LYS A 741 -36.24 75.97 -17.91
N THR A 742 -35.23 75.69 -18.74
CA THR A 742 -34.75 76.64 -19.77
C THR A 742 -35.82 77.05 -20.81
N ALA A 743 -36.84 76.22 -21.05
CA ALA A 743 -38.01 76.59 -21.85
C ALA A 743 -38.93 77.61 -21.14
N LEU A 744 -39.11 77.47 -19.83
CA LEU A 744 -39.90 78.37 -18.97
C LEU A 744 -39.17 79.71 -18.78
N GLU A 745 -37.89 79.67 -18.44
CA GLU A 745 -36.98 80.82 -18.36
C GLU A 745 -37.04 81.66 -19.66
N SER A 746 -36.96 81.00 -20.82
CA SER A 746 -37.03 81.65 -22.13
C SER A 746 -38.41 82.23 -22.44
N ALA A 747 -39.50 81.53 -22.07
CA ALA A 747 -40.86 82.02 -22.27
C ALA A 747 -41.14 83.27 -21.40
N ILE A 748 -40.70 83.27 -20.14
CA ILE A 748 -40.77 84.44 -19.23
C ILE A 748 -39.99 85.62 -19.83
N ALA A 749 -38.76 85.38 -20.29
CA ALA A 749 -37.90 86.42 -20.86
C ALA A 749 -38.49 87.05 -22.13
N GLN A 750 -39.07 86.25 -23.03
CA GLN A 750 -39.73 86.74 -24.25
C GLN A 750 -41.02 87.49 -23.94
N ALA A 751 -41.87 86.96 -23.05
CA ALA A 751 -43.15 87.57 -22.68
C ALA A 751 -42.98 88.93 -22.00
N LYS A 752 -41.90 89.13 -21.22
CA LYS A 752 -41.53 90.41 -20.60
C LYS A 752 -41.04 91.48 -21.59
N GLN A 753 -40.70 91.12 -22.83
CA GLN A 753 -40.29 92.08 -23.87
C GLN A 753 -41.49 92.66 -24.66
N ILE A 754 -42.70 92.13 -24.44
CA ILE A 754 -43.91 92.61 -25.12
C ILE A 754 -44.38 93.91 -24.45
N ASP A 755 -44.42 95.00 -25.21
CA ASP A 755 -45.07 96.24 -24.76
C ASP A 755 -46.59 96.05 -24.68
N GLN A 756 -47.06 95.75 -23.47
CA GLN A 756 -48.46 95.48 -23.18
C GLN A 756 -49.37 96.70 -23.40
N SER A 757 -48.83 97.93 -23.51
CA SER A 757 -49.64 99.15 -23.71
C SER A 757 -50.33 99.18 -25.08
N LEU A 758 -49.74 98.52 -26.09
CA LEU A 758 -50.22 98.41 -27.47
C LEU A 758 -51.46 97.49 -27.62
N TYR A 759 -51.75 96.69 -26.59
CA TYR A 759 -52.78 95.67 -26.59
C TYR A 759 -53.97 96.06 -25.71
N THR A 760 -55.13 95.42 -25.92
CA THR A 760 -56.33 95.65 -25.10
C THR A 760 -56.09 95.22 -23.67
N ASP A 761 -56.58 96.02 -22.73
CA ASP A 761 -56.21 95.94 -21.30
C ASP A 761 -56.56 94.58 -20.67
N GLU A 762 -57.63 93.93 -21.13
CA GLU A 762 -58.00 92.54 -20.79
C GLU A 762 -56.90 91.53 -21.17
N THR A 763 -56.41 91.61 -22.41
CA THR A 763 -55.40 90.66 -22.94
C THR A 763 -53.99 90.95 -22.42
N ALA A 764 -53.67 92.23 -22.19
CA ALA A 764 -52.47 92.66 -21.49
C ALA A 764 -52.43 92.10 -20.06
N LYS A 765 -53.54 92.26 -19.31
CA LYS A 765 -53.67 91.73 -17.94
C LYS A 765 -53.48 90.20 -17.90
N ALA A 766 -54.10 89.46 -18.81
CA ALA A 766 -53.96 88.00 -18.88
C ALA A 766 -52.50 87.55 -19.09
N LEU A 767 -51.71 88.32 -19.87
CA LEU A 767 -50.28 88.07 -20.04
C LEU A 767 -49.48 88.36 -18.77
N ALA A 768 -49.77 89.46 -18.06
CA ALA A 768 -49.11 89.77 -16.79
C ALA A 768 -49.36 88.70 -15.71
N GLU A 769 -50.60 88.19 -15.59
CA GLU A 769 -50.95 87.10 -14.67
C GLU A 769 -50.27 85.77 -15.06
N ALA A 770 -50.15 85.46 -16.35
CA ALA A 770 -49.41 84.28 -16.83
C ALA A 770 -47.91 84.34 -16.53
N ILE A 771 -47.28 85.51 -16.67
CA ILE A 771 -45.86 85.73 -16.34
C ILE A 771 -45.62 85.52 -14.84
N ALA A 772 -46.44 86.12 -13.97
CA ALA A 772 -46.26 86.02 -12.51
C ALA A 772 -46.39 84.56 -11.99
N ASN A 773 -47.34 83.80 -12.54
CA ASN A 773 -47.48 82.38 -12.21
C ASN A 773 -46.26 81.56 -12.69
N ALA A 774 -45.73 81.86 -13.87
CA ALA A 774 -44.55 81.19 -14.41
C ALA A 774 -43.28 81.46 -13.58
N GLU A 775 -43.06 82.70 -13.15
CA GLU A 775 -41.94 83.04 -12.23
C GLU A 775 -42.04 82.31 -10.88
N THR A 776 -43.26 82.04 -10.41
CA THR A 776 -43.50 81.27 -9.17
C THR A 776 -43.11 79.80 -9.34
N VAL A 777 -43.42 79.19 -10.50
CA VAL A 777 -42.99 77.82 -10.84
C VAL A 777 -41.48 77.76 -11.09
N ASP A 778 -40.89 78.82 -11.65
CA ASP A 778 -39.45 78.91 -11.89
C ASP A 778 -38.66 78.99 -10.57
N GLY A 779 -39.11 79.79 -9.61
CA GLY A 779 -38.51 79.86 -8.26
C GLY A 779 -38.71 78.61 -7.39
N ASN A 780 -39.66 77.72 -7.71
CA ASN A 780 -39.93 76.51 -6.92
C ASN A 780 -38.90 75.39 -7.20
N ALA A 781 -38.01 75.14 -6.24
CA ALA A 781 -36.95 74.12 -6.33
C ALA A 781 -37.46 72.66 -6.42
N THR A 782 -38.73 72.40 -6.11
CA THR A 782 -39.37 71.07 -6.23
C THR A 782 -40.49 71.04 -7.29
N ALA A 783 -40.54 72.02 -8.19
CA ALA A 783 -41.49 72.03 -9.30
C ALA A 783 -41.30 70.80 -10.21
N THR A 784 -42.39 70.11 -10.51
CA THR A 784 -42.41 68.98 -11.45
C THR A 784 -42.27 69.46 -12.89
N GLN A 785 -41.83 68.56 -13.78
CA GLN A 785 -41.80 68.85 -15.23
C GLN A 785 -43.20 69.17 -15.77
N GLN A 786 -44.27 68.66 -15.17
CA GLN A 786 -45.64 68.99 -15.54
C GLN A 786 -45.96 70.46 -15.23
N GLU A 787 -45.69 70.93 -13.99
CA GLU A 787 -45.90 72.33 -13.61
C GLU A 787 -45.06 73.29 -14.48
N VAL A 788 -43.81 72.93 -14.78
CA VAL A 788 -42.93 73.72 -15.68
C VAL A 788 -43.47 73.77 -17.11
N ASN A 789 -44.00 72.66 -17.63
CA ASN A 789 -44.62 72.61 -18.95
C ASN A 789 -45.92 73.44 -19.00
N ASP A 790 -46.78 73.32 -17.97
CA ASP A 790 -48.06 74.03 -17.91
C ASP A 790 -47.87 75.53 -17.75
N ALA A 791 -46.90 75.97 -16.94
CA ALA A 791 -46.50 77.38 -16.84
C ALA A 791 -45.97 77.94 -18.17
N THR A 792 -45.15 77.16 -18.88
CA THR A 792 -44.64 77.53 -20.22
C THR A 792 -45.79 77.66 -21.22
N ASN A 793 -46.73 76.72 -21.21
CA ASN A 793 -47.92 76.75 -22.06
C ASN A 793 -48.88 77.91 -21.71
N ALA A 794 -49.01 78.26 -20.43
CA ALA A 794 -49.82 79.39 -19.98
C ALA A 794 -49.32 80.72 -20.57
N ILE A 795 -48.01 80.98 -20.51
CA ILE A 795 -47.41 82.15 -21.19
C ILE A 795 -47.68 82.09 -22.70
N LEU A 796 -47.36 80.97 -23.36
CA LEU A 796 -47.51 80.86 -24.82
C LEU A 796 -48.95 81.07 -25.28
N ASN A 797 -49.94 80.69 -24.48
CA ASN A 797 -51.35 80.90 -24.78
C ASN A 797 -51.80 82.34 -24.47
N ALA A 798 -51.31 82.97 -23.40
CA ALA A 798 -51.58 84.38 -23.12
C ALA A 798 -50.97 85.31 -24.19
N VAL A 799 -49.76 85.03 -24.68
CA VAL A 799 -49.14 85.74 -25.80
C VAL A 799 -49.97 85.60 -27.08
N LYS A 800 -50.48 84.40 -27.40
CA LYS A 800 -51.39 84.18 -28.54
C LYS A 800 -52.75 84.87 -28.38
N ALA A 801 -53.18 85.14 -27.15
CA ALA A 801 -54.47 85.77 -26.86
C ALA A 801 -54.44 87.31 -26.92
N LEU A 802 -53.26 87.92 -27.10
CA LEU A 802 -53.09 89.36 -27.25
C LEU A 802 -53.90 89.93 -28.43
N LYS A 803 -54.67 90.99 -28.17
CA LYS A 803 -55.42 91.73 -29.19
C LYS A 803 -54.94 93.18 -29.22
N ALA A 804 -54.52 93.70 -30.37
CA ALA A 804 -54.05 95.08 -30.50
C ALA A 804 -55.18 96.11 -30.29
N LYS A 805 -54.83 97.33 -29.86
CA LYS A 805 -55.75 98.47 -29.85
C LYS A 805 -55.96 99.02 -31.29
N PRO A 806 -57.18 99.46 -31.69
CA PRO A 806 -57.43 100.02 -33.02
C PRO A 806 -56.71 101.34 -33.31
N ILE A 807 -56.50 101.65 -34.60
CA ILE A 807 -55.81 102.86 -35.09
C ILE A 807 -56.80 103.75 -35.89
N PRO A 808 -56.82 105.09 -35.72
CA PRO A 808 -57.71 105.99 -36.48
C PRO A 808 -57.35 106.15 -37.97
N VAL A 809 -58.35 106.51 -38.80
CA VAL A 809 -58.22 106.76 -40.26
C VAL A 809 -58.60 108.19 -40.65
N ASN A 810 -58.08 108.67 -41.79
CA ASN A 810 -58.24 110.06 -42.29
C ASN A 810 -59.31 110.16 -43.39
N THR A 811 -60.39 110.91 -43.13
CA THR A 811 -61.60 110.97 -43.96
C THR A 811 -61.83 112.27 -44.74
N GLU A 812 -60.94 113.27 -44.64
CA GLU A 812 -61.20 114.62 -45.20
C GLU A 812 -61.33 114.62 -46.74
N ALA A 813 -60.53 113.82 -47.45
CA ALA A 813 -60.56 113.75 -48.90
C ALA A 813 -61.87 113.16 -49.48
N LEU A 814 -62.60 112.38 -48.67
CA LEU A 814 -63.89 111.76 -48.98
C LEU A 814 -65.04 112.76 -48.75
N LYS A 815 -65.05 113.43 -47.59
CA LYS A 815 -66.01 114.51 -47.26
C LYS A 815 -66.06 115.59 -48.35
N ALA A 816 -64.88 116.01 -48.83
CA ALA A 816 -64.76 117.01 -49.89
C ALA A 816 -65.35 116.55 -51.25
N ALA A 817 -65.26 115.25 -51.58
CA ALA A 817 -65.84 114.71 -52.82
C ALA A 817 -67.37 114.63 -52.75
N ILE A 818 -67.91 114.24 -51.58
CA ILE A 818 -69.36 114.18 -51.31
C ILE A 818 -70.01 115.56 -51.50
N ALA A 819 -69.40 116.60 -50.93
CA ALA A 819 -69.89 117.98 -51.08
C ALA A 819 -69.88 118.48 -52.55
N ALA A 820 -68.88 118.09 -53.35
CA ALA A 820 -68.80 118.47 -54.76
C ALA A 820 -69.89 117.79 -55.61
N ALA A 821 -70.16 116.49 -55.36
CA ALA A 821 -71.18 115.73 -56.08
C ALA A 821 -72.61 116.22 -55.79
N GLN A 822 -72.87 116.68 -54.57
CA GLN A 822 -74.16 117.23 -54.17
C GLN A 822 -74.48 118.62 -54.78
N ALA A 823 -73.50 119.28 -55.40
CA ALA A 823 -73.64 120.64 -55.95
C ALA A 823 -74.00 120.71 -57.45
N ILE A 824 -74.16 119.57 -58.13
CA ILE A 824 -74.41 119.51 -59.58
C ILE A 824 -75.91 119.64 -59.92
N ASP A 825 -76.24 120.55 -60.85
CA ASP A 825 -77.55 120.54 -61.53
C ASP A 825 -77.64 119.37 -62.52
N GLN A 826 -78.34 118.33 -62.10
CA GLN A 826 -78.51 117.08 -62.87
C GLN A 826 -79.43 117.25 -64.10
N SER A 827 -80.18 118.35 -64.22
CA SER A 827 -81.19 118.53 -65.27
C SER A 827 -80.61 118.67 -66.69
N GLN A 828 -79.36 119.11 -66.80
CA GLN A 828 -78.66 119.34 -68.07
C GLN A 828 -78.11 118.05 -68.72
N TYR A 829 -78.18 116.92 -68.01
CA TYR A 829 -77.41 115.72 -68.33
C TYR A 829 -78.29 114.50 -68.69
N THR A 830 -77.69 113.47 -69.31
CA THR A 830 -78.36 112.20 -69.65
C THR A 830 -78.61 111.40 -68.38
N ASP A 831 -79.75 110.72 -68.33
CA ASP A 831 -80.19 109.98 -67.14
C ASP A 831 -79.20 108.86 -66.78
N GLU A 832 -78.53 108.26 -67.77
CA GLU A 832 -77.40 107.33 -67.60
C GLU A 832 -76.25 107.96 -66.78
N SER A 833 -75.80 109.15 -67.15
CA SER A 833 -74.66 109.79 -66.49
C SER A 833 -75.00 110.36 -65.11
N VAL A 834 -76.25 110.82 -64.93
CA VAL A 834 -76.79 111.21 -63.62
C VAL A 834 -76.92 110.00 -62.68
N ALA A 835 -77.37 108.85 -63.18
CA ALA A 835 -77.45 107.62 -62.39
C ALA A 835 -76.07 107.17 -61.89
N ALA A 836 -75.03 107.26 -62.73
CA ALA A 836 -73.66 106.94 -62.33
C ALA A 836 -73.14 107.85 -61.20
N LEU A 837 -73.41 109.17 -61.28
CA LEU A 837 -73.08 110.12 -60.21
C LEU A 837 -73.80 109.77 -58.89
N LYS A 838 -75.08 109.40 -58.96
CA LYS A 838 -75.86 109.05 -57.77
C LYS A 838 -75.30 107.83 -57.04
N THR A 839 -75.05 106.72 -57.76
CA THR A 839 -74.53 105.49 -57.14
C THR A 839 -73.21 105.73 -56.41
N ALA A 840 -72.26 106.42 -57.05
CA ALA A 840 -70.96 106.70 -56.43
C ALA A 840 -71.07 107.64 -55.21
N LEU A 841 -72.10 108.48 -55.14
CA LEU A 841 -72.36 109.37 -54.01
C LEU A 841 -72.96 108.61 -52.81
N ASP A 842 -73.83 107.63 -53.06
CA ASP A 842 -74.42 106.78 -52.02
C ASP A 842 -73.36 105.81 -51.44
N ASP A 843 -72.49 105.24 -52.27
CA ASP A 843 -71.35 104.41 -51.84
C ASP A 843 -70.34 105.21 -51.00
N ALA A 844 -70.02 106.44 -51.42
CA ALA A 844 -69.10 107.33 -50.70
C ALA A 844 -69.61 107.68 -49.29
N GLN A 845 -70.93 107.86 -49.13
CA GLN A 845 -71.55 108.11 -47.82
C GLN A 845 -71.52 106.87 -46.91
N GLN A 846 -71.71 105.67 -47.47
CA GLN A 846 -71.62 104.41 -46.70
C GLN A 846 -70.20 104.19 -46.14
N VAL A 847 -69.16 104.43 -46.95
CA VAL A 847 -67.76 104.30 -46.48
C VAL A 847 -67.43 105.34 -45.40
N LEU A 848 -67.95 106.57 -45.51
CA LEU A 848 -67.77 107.60 -44.48
C LEU A 848 -68.48 107.26 -43.15
N ALA A 849 -69.57 106.48 -43.20
CA ALA A 849 -70.34 106.06 -42.03
C ALA A 849 -69.79 104.78 -41.35
N ASN A 850 -68.94 104.00 -42.03
CA ASN A 850 -68.36 102.78 -41.47
C ASN A 850 -67.22 103.10 -40.48
N ALA A 851 -67.50 102.93 -39.18
CA ALA A 851 -66.52 103.13 -38.11
C ALA A 851 -65.29 102.20 -38.15
N ASN A 852 -65.34 101.13 -38.97
CA ASN A 852 -64.23 100.20 -39.20
C ASN A 852 -63.62 100.35 -40.62
N ALA A 853 -63.95 101.43 -41.36
CA ALA A 853 -63.40 101.65 -42.69
C ALA A 853 -61.88 101.76 -42.66
N THR A 854 -61.20 101.05 -43.56
CA THR A 854 -59.76 101.19 -43.77
C THR A 854 -59.45 102.47 -44.54
N GLN A 855 -58.23 102.99 -44.37
CA GLN A 855 -57.74 104.15 -45.13
C GLN A 855 -57.89 103.94 -46.66
N THR A 856 -57.65 102.72 -47.13
CA THR A 856 -57.77 102.31 -48.53
C THR A 856 -59.22 102.38 -49.05
N GLU A 857 -60.21 101.98 -48.26
CA GLU A 857 -61.62 102.09 -48.63
C GLU A 857 -62.06 103.56 -48.74
N VAL A 858 -61.65 104.39 -47.77
CA VAL A 858 -61.92 105.83 -47.74
C VAL A 858 -61.32 106.53 -48.97
N GLU A 859 -60.10 106.19 -49.35
CA GLU A 859 -59.43 106.74 -50.54
C GLU A 859 -60.04 106.25 -51.86
N ASN A 860 -60.42 104.96 -51.94
CA ASN A 860 -61.10 104.41 -53.11
C ASN A 860 -62.48 105.05 -53.33
N ALA A 861 -63.28 105.23 -52.27
CA ALA A 861 -64.56 105.91 -52.34
C ALA A 861 -64.41 107.37 -52.80
N ALA A 862 -63.40 108.08 -52.27
CA ALA A 862 -63.09 109.46 -52.63
C ALA A 862 -62.63 109.60 -54.09
N LYS A 863 -62.07 108.54 -54.68
CA LYS A 863 -61.67 108.46 -56.09
C LYS A 863 -62.85 108.13 -57.00
N ALA A 864 -63.65 107.12 -56.66
CA ALA A 864 -64.81 106.69 -57.44
C ALA A 864 -65.81 107.83 -57.67
N LEU A 865 -66.12 108.60 -56.62
CA LEU A 865 -67.04 109.74 -56.72
C LEU A 865 -66.52 110.88 -57.60
N ARG A 866 -65.21 111.13 -57.62
CA ARG A 866 -64.59 112.09 -58.56
C ARG A 866 -64.73 111.61 -60.00
N SER A 867 -64.45 110.34 -60.28
CA SER A 867 -64.62 109.79 -61.63
C SER A 867 -66.08 109.77 -62.12
N ALA A 868 -67.06 109.71 -61.21
CA ALA A 868 -68.47 109.82 -61.57
C ALA A 868 -68.90 111.29 -61.85
N LEU A 869 -68.32 112.25 -61.12
CA LEU A 869 -68.43 113.69 -61.41
C LEU A 869 -67.88 114.04 -62.81
N ASP A 870 -66.71 113.51 -63.16
CA ASP A 870 -66.07 113.71 -64.47
C ASP A 870 -66.83 113.05 -65.65
N GLY A 871 -67.82 112.19 -65.38
CA GLY A 871 -68.50 111.33 -66.36
C GLY A 871 -69.80 111.87 -66.99
N LEU A 872 -70.19 113.10 -66.69
CA LEU A 872 -71.49 113.68 -67.06
C LEU A 872 -71.61 114.04 -68.57
N LYS A 873 -72.77 113.76 -69.21
CA LYS A 873 -73.04 113.94 -70.66
C LYS A 873 -74.41 114.60 -70.91
N ALA A 874 -74.67 115.28 -72.04
CA ALA A 874 -75.94 116.03 -72.31
C ALA A 874 -76.95 115.35 -73.28
N LYS A 875 -78.22 115.82 -73.35
CA LYS A 875 -79.40 115.18 -74.01
C LYS A 875 -79.80 115.73 -75.43
N PRO A 876 -80.36 114.91 -76.36
CA PRO A 876 -80.93 115.29 -77.69
C PRO A 876 -82.48 115.05 -77.88
N THR A 877 -83.09 115.38 -79.05
CA THR A 877 -84.58 115.50 -79.28
C THR A 877 -85.15 115.10 -80.68
N ILE A 878 -86.38 114.52 -80.81
CA ILE A 878 -87.11 114.17 -82.10
C ILE A 878 -88.69 114.16 -82.01
N LYS A 879 -89.48 113.69 -83.02
CA LYS A 879 -90.95 113.94 -83.31
C LYS A 879 -91.75 112.75 -83.97
N PRO A 880 -93.11 112.60 -83.83
CA PRO A 880 -93.94 111.43 -84.31
C PRO A 880 -94.73 111.56 -85.66
N ALA A 881 -95.58 110.54 -86.00
CA ALA A 881 -96.18 110.20 -87.32
C ALA A 881 -97.75 110.27 -87.45
N ASP A 882 -98.35 109.80 -88.58
CA ASP A 882 -99.79 109.95 -88.97
C ASP A 882 -100.55 108.59 -89.04
N THR A 883 -101.83 108.59 -88.68
CA THR A 883 -102.68 107.38 -88.51
C THR A 883 -104.07 107.45 -89.18
N LYS A 884 -104.43 108.57 -89.83
CA LYS A 884 -105.83 108.93 -90.15
C LYS A 884 -106.65 107.82 -90.83
N ASP A 885 -106.22 107.34 -91.99
CA ASP A 885 -107.08 106.55 -92.87
C ASP A 885 -107.44 105.18 -92.27
N LEU A 886 -106.59 104.61 -91.41
CA LEU A 886 -106.81 103.32 -90.75
C LEU A 886 -108.10 103.32 -89.91
N ALA A 887 -108.43 104.45 -89.28
CA ALA A 887 -109.65 104.59 -88.49
C ALA A 887 -110.93 104.53 -89.35
N GLU A 888 -110.90 105.09 -90.56
CA GLU A 888 -112.05 105.12 -91.47
C GLU A 888 -112.41 103.70 -91.97
N ALA A 889 -111.41 102.85 -92.22
CA ALA A 889 -111.64 101.47 -92.65
C ALA A 889 -112.27 100.58 -91.55
N ILE A 890 -111.89 100.78 -90.28
CA ILE A 890 -112.45 100.06 -89.12
C ILE A 890 -113.94 100.33 -89.00
N ALA A 891 -114.36 101.59 -89.09
CA ALA A 891 -115.76 101.98 -88.94
C ALA A 891 -116.66 101.33 -90.00
N ALA A 892 -116.22 101.29 -91.27
CA ALA A 892 -116.97 100.63 -92.34
C ALA A 892 -117.14 99.12 -92.08
N ALA A 893 -116.09 98.45 -91.63
CA ALA A 893 -116.07 97.01 -91.42
C ALA A 893 -116.91 96.54 -90.20
N GLN A 894 -117.16 97.41 -89.22
CA GLN A 894 -118.07 97.12 -88.10
C GLN A 894 -119.57 97.18 -88.48
N GLY A 895 -119.93 97.87 -89.57
CA GLY A 895 -121.32 98.24 -89.88
C GLY A 895 -122.20 97.18 -90.56
N ILE A 896 -121.70 95.97 -90.82
CA ILE A 896 -122.45 94.97 -91.60
C ILE A 896 -123.60 94.31 -90.82
N ASN A 897 -124.72 94.02 -91.49
CA ASN A 897 -125.75 93.16 -90.93
C ASN A 897 -125.27 91.70 -90.92
N ARG A 898 -124.63 91.28 -89.83
CA ARG A 898 -123.98 89.96 -89.73
C ARG A 898 -124.94 88.79 -89.96
N ALA A 899 -126.22 88.93 -89.60
CA ALA A 899 -127.22 87.88 -89.76
C ALA A 899 -127.52 87.50 -91.22
N ASP A 900 -127.14 88.33 -92.20
CA ASP A 900 -127.25 88.01 -93.62
C ASP A 900 -126.23 86.94 -94.09
N TYR A 901 -125.15 86.69 -93.33
CA TYR A 901 -123.94 86.09 -93.87
C TYR A 901 -123.49 84.76 -93.21
N THR A 902 -122.67 83.98 -93.92
CA THR A 902 -122.05 82.73 -93.44
C THR A 902 -121.01 83.01 -92.35
N ALA A 903 -120.92 82.11 -91.37
CA ALA A 903 -119.95 82.21 -90.28
C ALA A 903 -118.50 82.33 -90.79
N ASP A 904 -118.12 81.58 -91.83
CA ASP A 904 -116.76 81.59 -92.39
C ASP A 904 -116.36 82.97 -92.95
N SER A 905 -117.29 83.63 -93.67
CA SER A 905 -117.02 84.93 -94.26
C SER A 905 -117.01 86.06 -93.21
N LEU A 906 -117.82 85.93 -92.16
CA LEU A 906 -117.83 86.81 -91.00
C LEU A 906 -116.56 86.68 -90.14
N ALA A 907 -116.10 85.45 -89.88
CA ALA A 907 -114.89 85.19 -89.10
C ALA A 907 -113.62 85.72 -89.80
N THR A 908 -113.63 85.72 -91.13
CA THR A 908 -112.58 86.35 -91.95
C THR A 908 -112.50 87.87 -91.69
N LEU A 909 -113.65 88.54 -91.55
CA LEU A 909 -113.73 89.98 -91.30
C LEU A 909 -113.26 90.37 -89.89
N ASP A 910 -113.73 89.67 -88.85
CA ASP A 910 -113.41 90.00 -87.46
C ASP A 910 -111.90 89.97 -87.17
N LYS A 911 -111.20 89.00 -87.77
CA LYS A 911 -109.75 88.83 -87.61
C LYS A 911 -108.99 90.05 -88.12
N ALA A 912 -109.37 90.58 -89.28
CA ALA A 912 -108.74 91.77 -89.86
C ALA A 912 -109.09 93.05 -89.09
N LEU A 913 -110.32 93.11 -88.55
CA LEU A 913 -110.81 94.25 -87.76
C LEU A 913 -110.01 94.46 -86.47
N SER A 914 -109.73 93.36 -85.75
CA SER A 914 -108.99 93.38 -84.49
C SER A 914 -107.54 93.86 -84.66
N SER A 915 -106.84 93.39 -85.71
CA SER A 915 -105.47 93.84 -86.03
C SER A 915 -105.41 95.35 -86.34
N ALA A 916 -106.40 95.88 -87.05
CA ALA A 916 -106.46 97.31 -87.38
C ALA A 916 -106.64 98.19 -86.14
N GLN A 917 -107.42 97.74 -85.16
CA GLN A 917 -107.65 98.46 -83.90
C GLN A 917 -106.40 98.52 -83.01
N GLN A 918 -105.51 97.52 -83.06
CA GLN A 918 -104.29 97.50 -82.25
C GLN A 918 -103.28 98.57 -82.71
N VAL A 919 -103.05 98.70 -84.01
CA VAL A 919 -102.08 99.66 -84.55
C VAL A 919 -102.51 101.11 -84.31
N LEU A 920 -103.81 101.40 -84.42
CA LEU A 920 -104.38 102.73 -84.16
C LEU A 920 -104.18 103.21 -82.71
N ALA A 921 -103.92 102.30 -81.76
CA ALA A 921 -103.73 102.62 -80.35
C ALA A 921 -102.26 102.89 -79.96
N ASN A 922 -101.28 102.64 -80.84
CA ASN A 922 -99.86 102.79 -80.52
C ASN A 922 -99.38 104.24 -80.77
N ALA A 923 -99.15 105.00 -79.70
CA ALA A 923 -98.65 106.39 -79.77
C ALA A 923 -97.22 106.51 -80.34
N ASN A 924 -96.47 105.41 -80.41
CA ASN A 924 -95.14 105.32 -81.03
C ASN A 924 -95.19 104.55 -82.37
N ALA A 925 -96.37 104.37 -82.99
CA ALA A 925 -96.51 103.68 -84.26
C ALA A 925 -95.64 104.31 -85.35
N THR A 926 -94.89 103.46 -86.06
CA THR A 926 -94.25 103.84 -87.31
C THR A 926 -95.28 103.86 -88.43
N GLN A 927 -95.07 104.70 -89.45
CA GLN A 927 -95.99 104.79 -90.60
C GLN A 927 -96.21 103.42 -91.28
N THR A 928 -95.14 102.62 -91.34
CA THR A 928 -95.14 101.25 -91.87
C THR A 928 -96.14 100.31 -91.18
N GLU A 929 -96.39 100.48 -89.88
CA GLU A 929 -97.36 99.63 -89.16
C GLU A 929 -98.80 100.01 -89.55
N VAL A 930 -99.09 101.32 -89.67
CA VAL A 930 -100.39 101.88 -90.07
C VAL A 930 -100.81 101.37 -91.45
N ASP A 931 -99.89 101.43 -92.41
CA ASP A 931 -100.15 101.08 -93.82
C ASP A 931 -100.45 99.58 -94.00
N ASN A 932 -99.76 98.71 -93.24
CA ASN A 932 -99.99 97.26 -93.29
C ASN A 932 -101.36 96.87 -92.73
N ALA A 933 -101.79 97.50 -91.64
CA ALA A 933 -103.06 97.22 -90.98
C ALA A 933 -104.29 97.57 -91.85
N MET A 934 -104.17 98.63 -92.66
CA MET A 934 -105.19 99.06 -93.63
C MET A 934 -105.49 97.99 -94.69
N ALA A 935 -104.45 97.38 -95.25
CA ALA A 935 -104.58 96.49 -96.40
C ALA A 935 -105.39 95.21 -96.08
N ALA A 936 -105.11 94.58 -94.94
CA ALA A 936 -105.77 93.35 -94.52
C ALA A 936 -107.29 93.52 -94.32
N LEU A 937 -107.72 94.68 -93.81
CA LEU A 937 -109.11 94.94 -93.50
C LEU A 937 -110.01 95.11 -94.73
N ARG A 938 -109.50 95.77 -95.78
CA ARG A 938 -110.22 95.96 -97.04
C ARG A 938 -110.44 94.64 -97.79
N ASP A 939 -109.45 93.75 -97.78
CA ASP A 939 -109.55 92.43 -98.41
C ASP A 939 -110.65 91.56 -97.76
N ALA A 940 -110.66 91.49 -96.42
CA ALA A 940 -111.61 90.68 -95.67
C ALA A 940 -113.07 91.13 -95.85
N TYR A 941 -113.32 92.45 -95.90
CA TYR A 941 -114.66 93.02 -96.11
C TYR A 941 -115.30 92.60 -97.45
N SER A 942 -114.49 92.34 -98.47
CA SER A 942 -114.97 92.05 -99.83
C SER A 942 -115.54 90.64 -100.04
N LYS A 943 -115.43 89.73 -99.05
CA LYS A 943 -115.59 88.27 -99.24
C LYS A 943 -116.83 87.66 -98.55
N LEU A 944 -117.86 88.47 -98.30
CA LEU A 944 -119.07 88.08 -97.56
C LEU A 944 -120.08 87.26 -98.39
N VAL A 945 -120.65 86.18 -97.83
CA VAL A 945 -121.53 85.17 -98.50
C VAL A 945 -122.79 84.89 -97.66
N LYS A 946 -123.95 84.51 -98.22
CA LYS A 946 -125.25 84.33 -97.49
C LYS A 946 -125.74 82.87 -97.34
N GLN A 947 -126.63 82.55 -96.37
CA GLN A 947 -127.09 81.15 -96.11
C GLN A 947 -128.49 80.98 -95.44
N ASN A 948 -129.14 79.81 -95.66
CA ASN A 948 -130.32 79.26 -94.94
C ASN A 948 -129.93 78.00 -94.12
N GLY A 949 -130.63 77.69 -93.01
CA GLY A 949 -130.07 76.93 -91.86
C GLY A 949 -130.37 75.42 -91.66
N GLY A 950 -129.60 74.81 -90.74
CA GLY A 950 -129.60 73.42 -90.25
C GLY A 950 -128.48 73.20 -89.18
N SER A 951 -128.44 72.10 -88.40
CA SER A 951 -127.60 71.95 -87.17
C SER A 951 -126.53 70.82 -87.21
N GLN A 952 -125.59 70.79 -86.22
CA GLN A 952 -124.41 69.87 -85.96
C GLN A 952 -123.09 70.14 -86.76
N ASN A 953 -121.83 69.93 -86.32
CA ASN A 953 -121.08 69.24 -85.20
C ASN A 953 -120.46 67.83 -85.54
N GLY A 954 -119.20 67.46 -85.22
CA GLY A 954 -118.04 68.13 -84.57
C GLY A 954 -116.90 67.17 -84.10
N SER A 955 -115.79 67.71 -83.53
CA SER A 955 -114.65 67.06 -82.78
C SER A 955 -113.44 66.34 -83.49
N SER A 956 -112.21 66.53 -82.93
CA SER A 956 -111.09 65.52 -82.69
C SER A 956 -109.70 65.54 -83.43
N ALA A 957 -108.62 65.16 -82.69
CA ALA A 957 -107.23 64.68 -83.02
C ALA A 957 -106.16 65.60 -83.72
N GLY A 958 -104.81 65.46 -83.63
CA GLY A 958 -103.87 64.63 -82.79
C GLY A 958 -102.35 64.69 -83.24
N ASN A 959 -101.39 64.11 -82.46
CA ASN A 959 -99.95 63.71 -82.78
C ASN A 959 -98.84 64.84 -82.93
N THR A 960 -97.47 64.67 -82.90
CA THR A 960 -96.42 63.60 -82.62
C THR A 960 -94.94 64.14 -82.49
N ASP A 961 -94.01 63.38 -81.82
CA ASP A 961 -92.52 63.13 -82.03
C ASP A 961 -91.41 64.25 -82.05
N ASP A 962 -90.06 64.06 -81.91
CA ASP A 962 -89.12 63.13 -81.18
C ASP A 962 -87.58 63.55 -81.29
N ALA A 963 -86.66 62.92 -80.49
CA ALA A 963 -85.17 62.74 -80.58
C ALA A 963 -84.13 63.90 -80.34
N GLY A 964 -82.88 63.67 -79.84
CA GLY A 964 -82.26 62.44 -79.26
C GLY A 964 -80.72 62.46 -78.99
N ASN A 965 -80.23 61.42 -78.27
CA ASN A 965 -78.81 61.07 -77.91
C ASN A 965 -78.12 62.01 -76.85
N ALA A 966 -77.06 61.69 -76.08
CA ALA A 966 -76.15 60.54 -75.82
C ALA A 966 -75.74 60.53 -74.30
N GLY A 967 -74.92 59.67 -73.66
CA GLY A 967 -74.02 58.55 -74.04
C GLY A 967 -72.53 58.93 -74.00
N SER A 968 -71.57 58.37 -73.21
CA SER A 968 -71.52 57.32 -72.14
C SER A 968 -70.42 57.74 -71.09
N GLY A 969 -69.75 56.97 -70.20
CA GLY A 969 -69.54 55.54 -69.86
C GLY A 969 -68.12 55.36 -69.22
N ALA A 970 -67.68 54.30 -68.50
CA ALA A 970 -68.32 53.15 -67.82
C ALA A 970 -67.30 52.36 -66.91
N SER A 971 -67.79 51.52 -65.98
CA SER A 971 -67.10 50.39 -65.24
C SER A 971 -66.08 50.66 -64.11
N GLY A 972 -65.99 49.85 -63.02
CA GLY A 972 -66.90 48.77 -62.57
C GLY A 972 -66.35 47.83 -61.45
N SER A 973 -67.27 47.14 -60.73
CA SER A 973 -67.08 46.07 -59.71
C SER A 973 -66.37 46.43 -58.37
N ASN A 974 -66.58 45.75 -57.23
CA ASN A 974 -67.39 44.55 -56.93
C ASN A 974 -68.07 44.57 -55.53
N ALA A 975 -69.02 43.66 -55.26
CA ALA A 975 -69.66 43.43 -53.93
C ALA A 975 -68.89 42.35 -53.10
N GLN A 976 -69.22 41.88 -51.88
CA GLN A 976 -70.41 41.83 -50.97
C GLN A 976 -69.95 42.17 -49.51
N GLY A 977 -70.75 42.30 -48.43
CA GLY A 977 -71.85 41.48 -47.89
C GLY A 977 -71.30 40.22 -47.19
N ASN A 978 -71.70 39.79 -45.97
CA ASN A 978 -72.67 40.28 -44.98
C ASN A 978 -72.29 39.74 -43.56
N GLY A 979 -73.00 40.12 -42.49
CA GLY A 979 -72.81 39.56 -41.13
C GLY A 979 -73.57 38.27 -40.82
N SER A 980 -73.44 37.81 -39.56
CA SER A 980 -73.83 36.48 -39.01
C SER A 980 -72.81 35.35 -39.30
N GLN A 981 -72.65 34.31 -38.48
CA GLN A 981 -73.48 33.82 -37.36
C GLN A 981 -72.63 33.09 -36.29
N ASP A 982 -73.21 32.74 -35.13
CA ASP A 982 -72.60 31.86 -34.11
C ASP A 982 -72.23 30.47 -34.67
N GLY A 983 -71.11 29.87 -34.23
CA GLY A 983 -70.74 28.51 -34.66
C GLY A 983 -69.39 27.96 -34.18
N GLN A 984 -69.33 27.50 -32.92
CA GLN A 984 -68.48 26.43 -32.36
C GLN A 984 -66.99 26.23 -32.80
N SER A 985 -66.11 26.25 -31.78
CA SER A 985 -64.94 25.37 -31.54
C SER A 985 -63.86 25.19 -32.62
N GLY A 986 -62.61 25.52 -32.25
CA GLY A 986 -61.37 25.22 -32.98
C GLY A 986 -60.17 25.79 -32.26
#